data_AF-A0A7J4V8S0-F1
#
_entry.id   AF-A0A7J4V8S0-F1
#
_cell.length_a   1.000
_cell.length_b   1.000
_cell.length_c   1.000
_cell.angle_alpha   90.00
_cell.angle_beta   90.00
_cell.angle_gamma   90.00
#
_symmetry.space_group_name_H-M   'P 1'
#
loop_
_entity.id
_entity.type
_entity.pdbx_description
1 polymer ?
#
loop_
_entity_poly.entity_id
_entity_poly.type
_entity_poly.pdbx_seq_one_letter_code
_entity_poly.pdbx_strand_id
1 'polypeptide(L)'
;LVYQGHSVSTGSYDTSTGLWTISSLGVSATATLTLQSKVSIKSVSQAAFDLGPAKNFNIFAIEDLTQPSADSEGKVAVGRNAYFANYSLGDLLPASGGTEDVLIVGNNLQFISGLVTGGNVVYGGVSNLPIDQVSVIDGTVRKDSVMNFIAAGAYLRSLAASLSTYQTTGTITFQNSGIQCSGTNPFLNVFNISGNRLSSCTNFMVSVPNGSVVLINVDSANVKWSGDVIINGTAHSNVLYNFHDALDLYISHIDVRGSILAPKAHLEFPSGVINGQVIVREMYGSGQFNCAPDQTNYFNGTLPVTRDILNSAEVMELDQNDPDTTDNYAEVNLTLAGYGDPGQTGNVNWQPAQPSGLTDMVWVTLYENSNSILAGTWGGKILRSTDSGENWNRINPDMNVAYIWDIEVTGNNIFASTELGVYRSTNNGSTWSATNLTGKDVRALTLKNGVVYAGTWGEGVFKSTDNGTSWSQVSAGLGNAAVTAMLTAANGDLYAGTFNTGLYKSVDNGATWIKTSMTYPFIWSLGQSANGKIYAGTYGGGVFRSINNGANWYSINNGLAATHIYSITTDPQNHVFVSGWGQGVYSLTSGVMDSQDDNWNYMGMGGIEVSAVVINPTNGALLAFTSNGGIYVNNSPVTSIGVKGESEVPGTYSLSQNYPNPFNPSTVIRFAIPVAGNVDLKVYNSLGEKVADLVDGFTEAGSHTVQFDASRLPSGIYFYRLVSGSFVETKRMVLIK
;
A
#
# COMPACT_ATOMS: atom_id res chain seq x y z
N LEU A 1 3.90 -23.37 11.90
CA LEU A 1 2.52 -23.91 11.88
C LEU A 1 2.02 -24.04 13.31
N VAL A 2 0.72 -23.90 13.55
CA VAL A 2 0.07 -24.16 14.85
C VAL A 2 -0.98 -25.24 14.61
N TYR A 3 -0.77 -26.42 15.17
CA TYR A 3 -1.75 -27.50 15.14
C TYR A 3 -3.11 -27.03 15.67
N GLN A 4 -4.20 -27.32 14.95
CA GLN A 4 -5.57 -26.89 15.30
C GLN A 4 -6.44 -28.07 15.73
N GLY A 5 -6.20 -29.25 15.18
CA GLY A 5 -7.01 -30.41 15.48
C GLY A 5 -6.71 -31.57 14.55
N HIS A 6 -7.44 -32.66 14.73
CA HIS A 6 -7.40 -33.81 13.84
C HIS A 6 -8.78 -34.46 13.77
N SER A 7 -8.99 -35.26 12.74
CA SER A 7 -10.07 -36.22 12.69
C SER A 7 -9.55 -37.52 12.10
N VAL A 8 -9.99 -38.64 12.66
CA VAL A 8 -9.66 -39.98 12.16
C VAL A 8 -10.93 -40.65 11.66
N SER A 9 -10.87 -41.33 10.52
CA SER A 9 -12.00 -42.14 10.04
C SER A 9 -12.17 -43.43 10.86
N THR A 10 -11.09 -43.92 11.48
CA THR A 10 -11.08 -45.06 12.40
C THR A 10 -9.82 -45.03 13.27
N GLY A 11 -9.84 -45.73 14.41
CA GLY A 11 -8.74 -45.78 15.36
C GLY A 11 -8.64 -44.55 16.25
N SER A 12 -7.45 -44.31 16.84
CA SER A 12 -7.16 -43.18 17.72
C SER A 12 -5.83 -42.53 17.37
N TYR A 13 -5.81 -41.20 17.29
CA TYR A 13 -4.59 -40.42 17.08
C TYR A 13 -4.15 -39.73 18.37
N ASP A 14 -2.93 -39.99 18.81
CA ASP A 14 -2.32 -39.35 19.96
C ASP A 14 -1.50 -38.15 19.49
N THR A 15 -1.97 -36.95 19.83
CA THR A 15 -1.34 -35.68 19.46
C THR A 15 -0.04 -35.39 20.18
N SER A 16 0.23 -36.08 21.30
CA SER A 16 1.46 -35.92 22.08
C SER A 16 2.63 -36.75 21.53
N THR A 17 2.32 -37.91 20.95
CA THR A 17 3.30 -38.84 20.39
C THR A 17 3.33 -38.83 18.85
N GLY A 18 2.29 -38.29 18.21
CA GLY A 18 2.12 -38.34 16.76
C GLY A 18 1.68 -39.71 16.24
N LEU A 19 1.39 -40.66 17.13
CA LEU A 19 1.05 -42.04 16.78
C LEU A 19 -0.44 -42.15 16.43
N TRP A 20 -0.73 -42.68 15.23
CA TRP A 20 -2.08 -43.08 14.85
C TRP A 20 -2.22 -44.60 14.94
N THR A 21 -3.06 -45.07 15.87
CA THR A 21 -3.31 -46.50 16.05
C THR A 21 -4.64 -46.88 15.42
N ILE A 22 -4.62 -47.85 14.52
CA ILE A 22 -5.80 -48.37 13.82
C ILE A 22 -5.95 -49.85 14.18
N SER A 23 -7.18 -50.31 14.40
CA SER A 23 -7.48 -51.74 14.53
C SER A 23 -7.46 -52.45 13.17
N SER A 24 -7.79 -53.74 13.12
CA SER A 24 -7.89 -54.50 11.86
C SER A 24 -8.77 -53.79 10.82
N LEU A 25 -8.20 -53.52 9.64
CA LEU A 25 -8.94 -53.08 8.45
C LEU A 25 -9.32 -54.31 7.60
N GLY A 26 -10.49 -54.25 6.97
CA GLY A 26 -10.88 -55.28 6.00
C GLY A 26 -10.05 -55.19 4.72
N VAL A 27 -9.98 -56.29 3.95
CA VAL A 27 -9.29 -56.33 2.65
C VAL A 27 -9.82 -55.21 1.75
N SER A 28 -8.90 -54.39 1.22
CA SER A 28 -9.18 -53.21 0.38
C SER A 28 -9.90 -52.02 1.06
N ALA A 29 -10.02 -52.02 2.39
CA ALA A 29 -10.54 -50.87 3.14
C ALA A 29 -9.46 -49.81 3.36
N THR A 30 -9.83 -48.53 3.32
CA THR A 30 -8.94 -47.41 3.61
C THR A 30 -9.31 -46.74 4.94
N ALA A 31 -8.29 -46.25 5.64
CA ALA A 31 -8.45 -45.36 6.78
C ALA A 31 -7.82 -44.00 6.46
N THR A 32 -8.33 -42.93 7.07
CA THR A 32 -7.84 -41.56 6.85
C THR A 32 -7.64 -40.85 8.18
N LEU A 33 -6.45 -40.29 8.37
CA LEU A 33 -6.15 -39.29 9.40
C LEU A 33 -6.04 -37.92 8.72
N THR A 34 -6.90 -36.99 9.13
CA THR A 34 -6.85 -35.60 8.71
C THR A 34 -6.24 -34.78 9.84
N LEU A 35 -5.12 -34.09 9.57
CA LEU A 35 -4.51 -33.14 10.50
C LEU A 35 -4.87 -31.72 10.08
N GLN A 36 -5.41 -30.94 11.00
CA GLN A 36 -5.72 -29.53 10.82
C GLN A 36 -4.62 -28.69 11.44
N SER A 37 -4.11 -27.74 10.67
CA SER A 37 -3.06 -26.85 11.14
C SER A 37 -3.24 -25.44 10.59
N LYS A 38 -2.71 -24.46 11.32
CA LYS A 38 -2.75 -23.03 11.01
C LYS A 38 -1.35 -22.58 10.60
N VAL A 39 -1.23 -21.96 9.43
CA VAL A 39 0.05 -21.45 8.92
C VAL A 39 0.16 -19.95 9.18
N SER A 40 1.36 -19.45 9.47
CA SER A 40 1.61 -18.01 9.53
C SER A 40 1.87 -17.48 8.12
N ILE A 41 1.11 -16.48 7.68
CA ILE A 41 1.26 -15.86 6.36
C ILE A 41 2.59 -15.07 6.25
N LYS A 42 3.34 -14.89 7.34
CA LYS A 42 4.64 -14.20 7.30
C LYS A 42 5.71 -14.92 6.47
N SER A 43 5.47 -16.18 6.08
CA SER A 43 6.30 -16.95 5.13
C SER A 43 5.67 -17.10 3.74
N VAL A 44 4.64 -16.31 3.42
CA VAL A 44 3.99 -16.24 2.11
C VAL A 44 4.62 -15.09 1.33
N SER A 45 4.94 -15.29 0.05
CA SER A 45 5.65 -14.32 -0.76
C SER A 45 4.98 -12.93 -0.72
N GLN A 46 5.77 -11.90 -0.42
CA GLN A 46 5.40 -10.50 -0.67
C GLN A 46 5.47 -10.27 -2.19
N ALA A 47 4.52 -10.80 -2.96
CA ALA A 47 4.37 -10.30 -4.32
C ALA A 47 3.55 -9.00 -4.22
N ALA A 48 4.18 -7.85 -4.46
CA ALA A 48 3.42 -6.73 -4.99
C ALA A 48 3.03 -7.12 -6.43
N PHE A 49 1.81 -6.76 -6.87
CA PHE A 49 1.51 -6.86 -8.29
C PHE A 49 2.54 -6.02 -9.05
N ASP A 50 3.20 -6.65 -10.01
CA ASP A 50 4.14 -6.03 -10.91
C ASP A 50 4.10 -6.86 -12.21
N LEU A 51 4.35 -6.23 -13.35
CA LEU A 51 4.59 -6.94 -14.62
C LEU A 51 5.95 -7.67 -14.62
N GLY A 52 6.63 -7.67 -13.47
CA GLY A 52 7.83 -8.44 -13.20
C GLY A 52 8.95 -8.02 -14.16
N PRO A 53 9.56 -8.97 -14.89
CA PRO A 53 10.63 -8.63 -15.82
C PRO A 53 10.21 -7.68 -16.96
N ALA A 54 8.91 -7.57 -17.27
CA ALA A 54 8.41 -6.72 -18.36
C ALA A 54 8.15 -5.26 -17.97
N LYS A 55 8.16 -4.93 -16.68
CA LYS A 55 7.62 -3.66 -16.15
C LYS A 55 8.25 -2.39 -16.70
N ASN A 56 9.52 -2.44 -17.09
CA ASN A 56 10.27 -1.28 -17.56
C ASN A 56 10.37 -1.21 -19.09
N PHE A 57 9.63 -2.07 -19.81
CA PHE A 57 9.68 -2.15 -21.27
C PHE A 57 8.37 -1.67 -21.88
N ASN A 58 8.49 -0.86 -22.93
CA ASN A 58 7.36 -0.48 -23.77
C ASN A 58 6.85 -1.70 -24.55
N ILE A 59 7.78 -2.52 -25.05
CA ILE A 59 7.49 -3.78 -25.73
C ILE A 59 8.30 -4.90 -25.08
N PHE A 60 7.63 -5.96 -24.65
CA PHE A 60 8.24 -7.18 -24.13
C PHE A 60 7.71 -8.40 -24.91
N ALA A 61 8.52 -8.87 -25.86
CA ALA A 61 8.24 -10.08 -26.62
C ALA A 61 8.98 -11.27 -25.99
N ILE A 62 8.25 -12.30 -25.59
CA ILE A 62 8.83 -13.50 -24.95
C ILE A 62 9.67 -14.32 -25.96
N GLU A 63 9.24 -14.35 -27.21
CA GLU A 63 9.87 -15.05 -28.32
C GLU A 63 10.35 -14.01 -29.36
N ASP A 64 9.68 -13.87 -30.50
CA ASP A 64 10.18 -13.06 -31.61
C ASP A 64 9.44 -11.73 -31.79
N LEU A 65 10.17 -10.75 -32.31
CA LEU A 65 9.63 -9.45 -32.68
C LEU A 65 10.10 -9.09 -34.09
N THR A 66 9.13 -8.86 -34.98
CA THR A 66 9.40 -8.41 -36.35
C THR A 66 8.69 -7.09 -36.60
N GLN A 67 9.47 -6.03 -36.83
CA GLN A 67 9.01 -4.67 -37.09
C GLN A 67 9.62 -4.16 -38.40
N PRO A 68 8.97 -4.39 -39.56
CA PRO A 68 9.49 -3.98 -40.86
C PRO A 68 9.50 -2.46 -41.11
N SER A 69 8.74 -1.70 -40.32
CA SER A 69 8.68 -0.23 -40.33
C SER A 69 7.78 0.21 -39.17
N ALA A 70 8.29 0.95 -38.19
CA ALA A 70 7.53 1.47 -37.04
C ALA A 70 8.48 2.29 -36.14
N ASP A 71 7.98 2.78 -35.02
CA ASP A 71 8.74 3.40 -33.95
C ASP A 71 8.23 2.93 -32.58
N SER A 72 9.15 2.87 -31.62
CA SER A 72 8.84 2.70 -30.21
C SER A 72 9.56 3.77 -29.40
N GLU A 73 8.80 4.52 -28.61
CA GLU A 73 9.36 5.65 -27.86
C GLU A 73 10.12 5.21 -26.59
N GLY A 74 9.93 3.97 -26.13
CA GLY A 74 10.55 3.42 -24.92
C GLY A 74 11.43 2.18 -25.13
N LYS A 75 11.74 1.47 -24.02
CA LYS A 75 12.63 0.29 -24.05
C LYS A 75 11.96 -0.93 -24.69
N VAL A 76 12.73 -1.79 -25.35
CA VAL A 76 12.26 -3.03 -25.99
C VAL A 76 13.08 -4.24 -25.54
N ALA A 77 12.39 -5.34 -25.23
CA ALA A 77 12.99 -6.63 -24.91
C ALA A 77 12.38 -7.73 -25.78
N VAL A 78 13.23 -8.57 -26.36
CA VAL A 78 12.86 -9.67 -27.27
C VAL A 78 13.60 -10.93 -26.86
N GLY A 79 12.88 -12.01 -26.56
CA GLY A 79 13.51 -13.19 -25.97
C GLY A 79 14.26 -14.09 -26.92
N ARG A 80 13.86 -14.13 -28.19
CA ARG A 80 14.48 -14.95 -29.23
C ARG A 80 15.07 -14.07 -30.33
N ASN A 81 14.41 -13.91 -31.47
CA ASN A 81 14.97 -13.14 -32.60
C ASN A 81 14.21 -11.83 -32.80
N ALA A 82 14.97 -10.78 -33.10
CA ALA A 82 14.44 -9.47 -33.41
C ALA A 82 14.82 -9.06 -34.83
N TYR A 83 13.84 -8.59 -35.60
CA TYR A 83 14.02 -7.97 -36.90
C TYR A 83 13.46 -6.55 -36.87
N PHE A 84 14.30 -5.57 -37.19
CA PHE A 84 13.93 -4.16 -37.27
C PHE A 84 14.37 -3.59 -38.62
N ALA A 85 13.49 -2.85 -39.29
CA ALA A 85 13.82 -2.07 -40.48
C ALA A 85 13.04 -0.75 -40.45
N ASN A 86 13.68 0.33 -40.89
CA ASN A 86 13.15 1.69 -40.81
C ASN A 86 12.54 1.99 -39.42
N TYR A 87 13.31 1.67 -38.37
CA TYR A 87 12.79 1.60 -37.01
C TYR A 87 13.50 2.56 -36.06
N SER A 88 12.73 3.35 -35.32
CA SER A 88 13.25 4.22 -34.25
C SER A 88 12.91 3.64 -32.88
N LEU A 89 13.89 3.58 -31.98
CA LEU A 89 13.72 3.04 -30.62
C LEU A 89 14.28 4.00 -29.59
N GLY A 90 13.46 4.32 -28.59
CA GLY A 90 13.90 5.03 -27.38
C GLY A 90 13.92 6.55 -27.48
N ASP A 91 13.27 7.13 -28.49
CA ASP A 91 13.38 8.56 -28.81
C ASP A 91 12.90 9.51 -27.70
N LEU A 92 12.09 9.01 -26.76
CA LEU A 92 11.66 9.76 -25.59
C LEU A 92 12.39 9.37 -24.30
N LEU A 93 13.32 8.41 -24.35
CA LEU A 93 14.13 8.06 -23.19
C LEU A 93 15.22 9.11 -22.95
N PRO A 94 15.51 9.45 -21.68
CA PRO A 94 16.63 10.31 -21.36
C PRO A 94 17.96 9.63 -21.74
N ALA A 95 18.95 10.41 -22.16
CA ALA A 95 20.29 9.92 -22.44
C ALA A 95 20.88 9.26 -21.18
N SER A 96 21.08 7.94 -21.21
CA SER A 96 21.67 7.21 -20.08
C SER A 96 23.20 7.27 -20.02
N GLY A 97 23.86 7.71 -21.09
CA GLY A 97 25.33 7.66 -21.18
C GLY A 97 25.88 6.23 -21.08
N GLY A 98 25.11 5.25 -21.56
CA GLY A 98 25.45 3.83 -21.55
C GLY A 98 25.22 3.10 -20.23
N THR A 99 24.51 3.70 -19.26
CA THR A 99 24.17 2.99 -18.00
C THR A 99 22.94 2.10 -18.11
N GLU A 100 22.12 2.29 -19.13
CA GLU A 100 20.85 1.56 -19.30
C GLU A 100 20.87 0.74 -20.59
N ASP A 101 20.29 -0.46 -20.53
CA ASP A 101 19.98 -1.25 -21.72
C ASP A 101 18.57 -0.91 -22.20
N VAL A 102 18.46 -0.45 -23.44
CA VAL A 102 17.20 0.03 -24.02
C VAL A 102 16.66 -0.92 -25.09
N LEU A 103 17.54 -1.70 -25.72
CA LEU A 103 17.18 -2.82 -26.60
C LEU A 103 17.89 -4.08 -26.14
N ILE A 104 17.13 -5.11 -25.73
CA ILE A 104 17.65 -6.41 -25.29
C ILE A 104 17.10 -7.50 -26.19
N VAL A 105 17.98 -8.30 -26.81
CA VAL A 105 17.60 -9.40 -27.71
C VAL A 105 18.28 -10.71 -27.29
N GLY A 106 17.50 -11.73 -26.93
CA GLY A 106 18.07 -12.94 -26.34
C GLY A 106 18.86 -13.83 -27.30
N ASN A 107 18.55 -13.79 -28.60
CA ASN A 107 19.27 -14.53 -29.62
C ASN A 107 19.71 -13.63 -30.78
N ASN A 108 19.09 -13.74 -31.96
CA ASN A 108 19.57 -13.07 -33.17
C ASN A 108 18.93 -11.68 -33.34
N LEU A 109 19.76 -10.65 -33.50
CA LEU A 109 19.33 -9.28 -33.80
C LEU A 109 19.70 -8.92 -35.24
N GLN A 110 18.69 -8.70 -36.08
CA GLN A 110 18.83 -8.15 -37.42
C GLN A 110 18.21 -6.75 -37.46
N PHE A 111 19.05 -5.72 -37.44
CA PHE A 111 18.61 -4.32 -37.52
C PHE A 111 19.10 -3.72 -38.84
N ILE A 112 18.19 -3.49 -39.78
CA ILE A 112 18.50 -3.12 -41.17
C ILE A 112 18.73 -1.63 -41.34
N SER A 113 17.88 -0.80 -40.74
CA SER A 113 17.96 0.65 -40.84
C SER A 113 17.18 1.32 -39.71
N GLY A 114 17.67 2.44 -39.21
CA GLY A 114 17.00 3.22 -38.17
C GLY A 114 17.95 3.73 -37.09
N LEU A 115 17.42 3.91 -35.88
CA LEU A 115 18.22 4.40 -34.76
C LEU A 115 17.73 3.86 -33.42
N VAL A 116 18.66 3.78 -32.48
CA VAL A 116 18.43 3.48 -31.08
C VAL A 116 18.99 4.63 -30.26
N THR A 117 18.19 5.21 -29.37
CA THR A 117 18.54 6.33 -28.51
C THR A 117 18.34 5.98 -27.04
N GLY A 118 18.94 6.78 -26.15
CA GLY A 118 18.74 6.64 -24.70
C GLY A 118 19.58 5.55 -24.01
N GLY A 119 20.30 4.68 -24.73
CA GLY A 119 21.19 3.70 -24.09
C GLY A 119 21.70 2.57 -24.98
N ASN A 120 22.05 1.45 -24.36
CA ASN A 120 22.74 0.34 -25.01
C ASN A 120 21.82 -0.62 -25.75
N VAL A 121 22.40 -1.29 -26.75
CA VAL A 121 21.86 -2.47 -27.42
C VAL A 121 22.60 -3.70 -26.95
N VAL A 122 21.87 -4.71 -26.47
CA VAL A 122 22.40 -5.98 -25.96
C VAL A 122 21.83 -7.14 -26.72
N TYR A 123 22.68 -8.08 -27.15
CA TYR A 123 22.23 -9.31 -27.79
C TYR A 123 22.95 -10.55 -27.28
N GLY A 124 22.26 -11.70 -27.24
CA GLY A 124 22.83 -12.98 -26.78
C GLY A 124 23.43 -13.85 -27.89
N GLY A 125 22.87 -13.78 -29.11
CA GLY A 125 23.23 -14.62 -30.25
C GLY A 125 24.15 -13.93 -31.25
N VAL A 126 23.66 -13.74 -32.48
CA VAL A 126 24.37 -13.03 -33.56
C VAL A 126 23.68 -11.70 -33.82
N SER A 127 24.46 -10.66 -34.08
CA SER A 127 23.94 -9.38 -34.59
C SER A 127 24.66 -8.96 -35.86
N ASN A 128 23.95 -8.25 -36.74
CA ASN A 128 24.57 -7.54 -37.85
C ASN A 128 25.18 -6.20 -37.43
N LEU A 129 24.92 -5.71 -36.21
CA LEU A 129 25.43 -4.42 -35.73
C LEU A 129 26.89 -4.50 -35.25
N PRO A 130 27.68 -3.42 -35.45
CA PRO A 130 27.28 -2.14 -36.06
C PRO A 130 27.23 -2.18 -37.61
N ILE A 131 26.32 -1.40 -38.22
CA ILE A 131 26.29 -1.08 -39.66
C ILE A 131 25.98 0.41 -39.85
N ASP A 132 26.36 0.99 -40.99
CA ASP A 132 26.19 2.43 -41.28
C ASP A 132 24.72 2.89 -41.28
N GLN A 133 23.78 1.99 -41.58
CA GLN A 133 22.36 2.29 -41.67
C GLN A 133 21.67 2.37 -40.29
N VAL A 134 22.36 2.01 -39.21
CA VAL A 134 21.80 2.01 -37.84
C VAL A 134 22.70 2.82 -36.91
N SER A 135 22.13 3.86 -36.31
CA SER A 135 22.80 4.67 -35.29
C SER A 135 22.43 4.19 -33.88
N VAL A 136 23.41 4.03 -33.00
CA VAL A 136 23.19 3.82 -31.56
C VAL A 136 23.72 5.03 -30.82
N ILE A 137 22.82 5.81 -30.26
CA ILE A 137 23.06 7.10 -29.63
C ILE A 137 22.97 6.92 -28.11
N ASP A 138 23.86 7.58 -27.36
CA ASP A 138 23.95 7.54 -25.90
C ASP A 138 24.24 6.15 -25.29
N GLY A 139 24.77 5.23 -26.09
CA GLY A 139 25.12 3.88 -25.63
C GLY A 139 26.00 3.10 -26.60
N THR A 140 26.13 1.81 -26.33
CA THR A 140 26.99 0.88 -27.07
C THR A 140 26.22 -0.34 -27.55
N VAL A 141 26.74 -1.02 -28.56
CA VAL A 141 26.29 -2.34 -28.99
C VAL A 141 27.19 -3.39 -28.37
N ARG A 142 26.64 -4.35 -27.62
CA ARG A 142 27.44 -5.42 -27.02
C ARG A 142 26.73 -6.78 -27.03
N LYS A 143 27.54 -7.82 -27.11
CA LYS A 143 27.11 -9.20 -26.87
C LYS A 143 27.23 -9.51 -25.39
N ASP A 144 26.15 -9.93 -24.75
CA ASP A 144 26.14 -10.20 -23.31
C ASP A 144 25.11 -11.27 -22.93
N SER A 145 25.18 -11.77 -21.70
CA SER A 145 24.11 -12.59 -21.14
C SER A 145 22.89 -11.72 -20.87
N VAL A 146 21.76 -12.09 -21.44
CA VAL A 146 20.48 -11.37 -21.26
C VAL A 146 19.62 -12.03 -20.16
N MET A 147 18.52 -11.38 -19.81
CA MET A 147 17.52 -11.92 -18.90
C MET A 147 16.95 -13.28 -19.35
N ASN A 148 16.48 -14.09 -18.40
CA ASN A 148 15.87 -15.40 -18.69
C ASN A 148 14.42 -15.23 -19.18
N PHE A 149 14.24 -15.14 -20.50
CA PHE A 149 12.91 -14.99 -21.12
C PHE A 149 11.99 -16.21 -20.97
N ILE A 150 12.55 -17.41 -20.78
CA ILE A 150 11.75 -18.61 -20.48
C ILE A 150 11.06 -18.45 -19.12
N ALA A 151 11.82 -18.07 -18.09
CA ALA A 151 11.30 -17.81 -16.76
C ALA A 151 10.36 -16.60 -16.74
N ALA A 152 10.72 -15.51 -17.44
CA ALA A 152 9.86 -14.34 -17.57
C ALA A 152 8.53 -14.69 -18.24
N GLY A 153 8.55 -15.46 -19.33
CA GLY A 153 7.35 -15.91 -20.02
C GLY A 153 6.47 -16.82 -19.15
N ALA A 154 7.08 -17.73 -18.37
CA ALA A 154 6.34 -18.54 -17.41
C ALA A 154 5.63 -17.68 -16.36
N TYR A 155 6.34 -16.72 -15.77
CA TYR A 155 5.79 -15.76 -14.82
C TYR A 155 4.61 -14.98 -15.41
N LEU A 156 4.78 -14.38 -16.59
CA LEU A 156 3.76 -13.56 -17.23
C LEU A 156 2.51 -14.36 -17.61
N ARG A 157 2.67 -15.62 -18.06
CA ARG A 157 1.54 -16.52 -18.32
C ARG A 157 0.78 -16.87 -17.03
N SER A 158 1.49 -17.16 -15.94
CA SER A 158 0.89 -17.40 -14.63
C SER A 158 0.17 -16.15 -14.10
N LEU A 159 0.76 -14.97 -14.28
CA LEU A 159 0.17 -13.69 -13.91
C LEU A 159 -1.14 -13.46 -14.66
N ALA A 160 -1.13 -13.57 -15.99
CA ALA A 160 -2.31 -13.40 -16.82
C ALA A 160 -3.45 -14.36 -16.42
N ALA A 161 -3.11 -15.62 -16.12
CA ALA A 161 -4.07 -16.63 -15.64
C ALA A 161 -4.59 -16.32 -14.23
N SER A 162 -3.78 -15.76 -13.35
CA SER A 162 -4.24 -15.34 -12.02
C SER A 162 -5.20 -14.15 -12.12
N LEU A 163 -4.88 -13.14 -12.92
CA LEU A 163 -5.71 -11.96 -13.14
C LEU A 163 -7.08 -12.30 -13.74
N SER A 164 -7.17 -13.33 -14.58
CA SER A 164 -8.46 -13.74 -15.17
C SER A 164 -9.44 -14.34 -14.17
N THR A 165 -8.99 -14.71 -12.96
CA THR A 165 -9.85 -15.20 -11.88
C THR A 165 -10.58 -14.09 -11.11
N TYR A 166 -10.27 -12.82 -11.40
CA TYR A 166 -10.79 -11.69 -10.65
C TYR A 166 -12.29 -11.55 -10.89
N GLN A 167 -13.03 -11.37 -9.80
CA GLN A 167 -14.48 -11.22 -9.88
C GLN A 167 -14.82 -9.89 -10.56
N THR A 168 -15.72 -9.95 -11.54
CA THR A 168 -16.25 -8.76 -12.21
C THR A 168 -16.89 -7.83 -11.19
N THR A 169 -16.45 -6.56 -11.16
CA THR A 169 -17.00 -5.53 -10.26
C THR A 169 -17.75 -4.44 -11.01
N GLY A 170 -17.54 -4.31 -12.32
CA GLY A 170 -18.24 -3.36 -13.18
C GLY A 170 -19.38 -3.99 -14.00
N THR A 171 -20.12 -3.14 -14.70
CA THR A 171 -21.21 -3.53 -15.61
C THR A 171 -20.81 -3.34 -17.06
N ILE A 172 -21.26 -4.22 -17.94
CA ILE A 172 -21.02 -4.12 -19.39
C ILE A 172 -22.37 -3.99 -20.08
N THR A 173 -22.52 -2.95 -20.88
CA THR A 173 -23.70 -2.74 -21.73
C THR A 173 -23.28 -2.73 -23.19
N PHE A 174 -24.13 -3.29 -24.04
CA PHE A 174 -23.92 -3.36 -25.48
C PHE A 174 -24.93 -2.45 -26.15
N GLN A 175 -24.46 -1.44 -26.87
CA GLN A 175 -25.31 -0.52 -27.62
C GLN A 175 -24.82 -0.46 -29.06
N ASN A 176 -25.66 -0.87 -30.01
CA ASN A 176 -25.28 -1.05 -31.41
C ASN A 176 -24.06 -1.99 -31.54
N SER A 177 -23.01 -1.55 -32.24
CA SER A 177 -21.71 -2.22 -32.35
C SER A 177 -20.69 -1.75 -31.30
N GLY A 178 -21.12 -1.06 -30.23
CA GLY A 178 -20.25 -0.55 -29.16
C GLY A 178 -20.32 -1.37 -27.87
N ILE A 179 -19.22 -1.38 -27.12
CA ILE A 179 -19.10 -1.95 -25.78
C ILE A 179 -18.90 -0.80 -24.78
N GLN A 180 -19.75 -0.73 -23.76
CA GLN A 180 -19.65 0.23 -22.67
C GLN A 180 -19.41 -0.50 -21.35
N CYS A 181 -18.23 -0.32 -20.78
CA CYS A 181 -17.83 -0.77 -19.45
C CYS A 181 -18.05 0.37 -18.43
N SER A 182 -19.00 0.20 -17.51
CA SER A 182 -19.32 1.18 -16.47
C SER A 182 -19.02 0.60 -15.09
N GLY A 183 -18.08 1.23 -14.37
CA GLY A 183 -17.70 0.84 -13.02
C GLY A 183 -17.96 1.95 -12.00
N THR A 184 -18.19 1.56 -10.76
CA THR A 184 -18.43 2.49 -9.64
C THR A 184 -17.42 2.32 -8.51
N ASN A 185 -16.54 1.30 -8.60
CA ASN A 185 -15.54 1.06 -7.58
C ASN A 185 -14.39 2.07 -7.75
N PRO A 186 -14.05 2.88 -6.74
CA PRO A 186 -13.02 3.91 -6.87
C PRO A 186 -11.58 3.35 -6.85
N PHE A 187 -11.39 2.05 -6.63
CA PHE A 187 -10.08 1.40 -6.60
C PHE A 187 -9.87 0.44 -7.76
N LEU A 188 -10.75 -0.53 -7.96
CA LEU A 188 -10.59 -1.55 -8.99
C LEU A 188 -11.91 -1.90 -9.66
N ASN A 189 -11.97 -1.68 -10.97
CA ASN A 189 -13.06 -2.08 -11.83
C ASN A 189 -12.61 -3.22 -12.73
N VAL A 190 -13.17 -4.41 -12.50
CA VAL A 190 -12.89 -5.62 -13.28
C VAL A 190 -14.04 -5.84 -14.25
N PHE A 191 -13.70 -6.07 -15.52
CA PHE A 191 -14.63 -6.38 -16.59
C PHE A 191 -14.18 -7.64 -17.33
N ASN A 192 -15.07 -8.62 -17.49
CA ASN A 192 -14.80 -9.82 -18.27
C ASN A 192 -15.58 -9.75 -19.59
N ILE A 193 -14.87 -9.79 -20.71
CA ILE A 193 -15.41 -9.56 -22.06
C ILE A 193 -15.04 -10.74 -22.94
N SER A 194 -16.00 -11.28 -23.71
CA SER A 194 -15.65 -12.31 -24.67
C SER A 194 -14.91 -11.71 -25.88
N GLY A 195 -13.86 -12.38 -26.33
CA GLY A 195 -13.08 -11.91 -27.48
C GLY A 195 -13.90 -11.80 -28.77
N ASN A 196 -14.94 -12.62 -28.92
CA ASN A 196 -15.90 -12.51 -30.03
C ASN A 196 -16.66 -11.18 -30.02
N ARG A 197 -17.06 -10.70 -28.83
CA ARG A 197 -17.74 -9.40 -28.70
C ARG A 197 -16.78 -8.26 -29.02
N LEU A 198 -15.56 -8.31 -28.49
CA LEU A 198 -14.53 -7.34 -28.80
C LEU A 198 -14.21 -7.30 -30.30
N SER A 199 -14.17 -8.46 -30.96
CA SER A 199 -13.92 -8.60 -32.40
C SER A 199 -15.00 -8.01 -33.30
N SER A 200 -16.22 -7.84 -32.78
CA SER A 200 -17.33 -7.21 -33.48
C SER A 200 -17.55 -5.75 -33.11
N CYS A 201 -16.73 -5.24 -32.17
CA CYS A 201 -16.89 -3.91 -31.61
C CYS A 201 -16.31 -2.85 -32.55
N THR A 202 -16.98 -1.71 -32.67
CA THR A 202 -16.46 -0.52 -33.39
C THR A 202 -16.13 0.64 -32.45
N ASN A 203 -16.64 0.63 -31.22
CA ASN A 203 -16.35 1.63 -30.19
C ASN A 203 -16.34 0.98 -28.80
N PHE A 204 -15.20 1.06 -28.13
CA PHE A 204 -14.97 0.51 -26.80
C PHE A 204 -14.81 1.65 -25.80
N MET A 205 -15.74 1.77 -24.86
CA MET A 205 -15.72 2.85 -23.87
C MET A 205 -15.69 2.29 -22.44
N VAL A 206 -14.83 2.89 -21.61
CA VAL A 206 -14.72 2.64 -20.18
C VAL A 206 -15.10 3.92 -19.45
N SER A 207 -15.97 3.82 -18.44
CA SER A 207 -16.32 4.92 -17.54
C SER A 207 -16.26 4.44 -16.10
N VAL A 208 -15.30 4.97 -15.34
CA VAL A 208 -15.01 4.56 -13.96
C VAL A 208 -14.71 5.79 -13.08
N PRO A 209 -14.69 5.68 -11.73
CA PRO A 209 -14.37 6.82 -10.88
C PRO A 209 -12.91 7.28 -11.03
N ASN A 210 -12.67 8.57 -10.77
CA ASN A 210 -11.38 9.23 -10.93
C ASN A 210 -10.24 8.48 -10.23
N GLY A 211 -9.24 8.03 -10.99
CA GLY A 211 -8.03 7.39 -10.47
C GLY A 211 -8.13 5.89 -10.18
N SER A 212 -9.29 5.27 -10.43
CA SER A 212 -9.47 3.83 -10.26
C SER A 212 -8.67 3.00 -11.28
N VAL A 213 -8.24 1.81 -10.89
CA VAL A 213 -7.62 0.79 -11.74
C VAL A 213 -8.69 0.06 -12.54
N VAL A 214 -8.37 -0.27 -13.78
CA VAL A 214 -9.24 -1.02 -14.69
C VAL A 214 -8.53 -2.28 -15.14
N LEU A 215 -9.13 -3.43 -14.87
CA LEU A 215 -8.70 -4.72 -15.39
C LEU A 215 -9.77 -5.23 -16.37
N ILE A 216 -9.39 -5.43 -17.62
CA ILE A 216 -10.27 -5.99 -18.65
C ILE A 216 -9.74 -7.37 -19.04
N ASN A 217 -10.40 -8.42 -18.58
CA ASN A 217 -10.09 -9.79 -18.99
C ASN A 217 -10.81 -10.11 -20.29
N VAL A 218 -10.08 -10.66 -21.26
CA VAL A 218 -10.63 -11.03 -22.57
C VAL A 218 -10.50 -12.53 -22.81
N ASP A 219 -11.66 -13.19 -22.94
CA ASP A 219 -11.76 -14.64 -23.05
C ASP A 219 -12.00 -15.04 -24.53
N SER A 220 -10.92 -15.37 -25.25
CA SER A 220 -10.96 -16.06 -26.55
C SER A 220 -9.54 -16.38 -27.02
N ALA A 221 -9.35 -17.52 -27.69
CA ALA A 221 -8.10 -17.85 -28.37
C ALA A 221 -7.82 -16.97 -29.59
N ASN A 222 -8.87 -16.47 -30.25
CA ASN A 222 -8.76 -15.64 -31.45
C ASN A 222 -9.50 -14.33 -31.21
N VAL A 223 -8.78 -13.21 -31.32
CA VAL A 223 -9.35 -11.89 -31.09
C VAL A 223 -8.92 -10.92 -32.18
N LYS A 224 -9.89 -10.19 -32.71
CA LYS A 224 -9.64 -8.99 -33.51
C LYS A 224 -10.01 -7.77 -32.69
N TRP A 225 -9.28 -6.67 -32.84
CA TRP A 225 -9.64 -5.42 -32.18
C TRP A 225 -9.29 -4.22 -33.06
N SER A 226 -10.29 -3.40 -33.31
CA SER A 226 -10.20 -2.18 -34.12
C SER A 226 -11.25 -1.16 -33.67
N GLY A 227 -11.18 0.05 -34.21
CA GLY A 227 -12.13 1.12 -33.91
C GLY A 227 -11.68 2.03 -32.77
N ASP A 228 -12.63 2.71 -32.14
CA ASP A 228 -12.35 3.76 -31.16
C ASP A 228 -12.25 3.20 -29.74
N VAL A 229 -11.31 3.72 -28.94
CA VAL A 229 -11.18 3.43 -27.51
C VAL A 229 -11.30 4.73 -26.71
N ILE A 230 -12.23 4.77 -25.76
CA ILE A 230 -12.46 5.93 -24.89
C ILE A 230 -12.32 5.50 -23.43
N ILE A 231 -11.44 6.15 -22.68
CA ILE A 231 -11.27 5.93 -21.23
C ILE A 231 -11.69 7.21 -20.50
N ASN A 232 -12.76 7.10 -19.70
CA ASN A 232 -13.30 8.19 -18.90
C ASN A 232 -13.10 7.92 -17.41
N GLY A 233 -12.61 8.96 -16.71
CA GLY A 233 -12.45 8.94 -15.27
C GLY A 233 -11.23 8.14 -14.77
N THR A 234 -10.29 7.73 -15.60
CA THR A 234 -8.98 7.29 -15.10
C THR A 234 -7.90 7.53 -16.15
N ALA A 235 -6.64 7.57 -15.74
CA ALA A 235 -5.52 7.63 -16.67
C ALA A 235 -5.38 6.29 -17.42
N HIS A 236 -4.95 6.30 -18.68
CA HIS A 236 -4.71 5.04 -19.41
C HIS A 236 -3.63 4.17 -18.75
N SER A 237 -2.72 4.76 -17.97
CA SER A 237 -1.71 4.04 -17.18
C SER A 237 -2.32 3.14 -16.10
N ASN A 238 -3.60 3.36 -15.75
CA ASN A 238 -4.35 2.52 -14.82
C ASN A 238 -5.16 1.41 -15.50
N VAL A 239 -5.04 1.25 -16.82
CA VAL A 239 -5.83 0.28 -17.60
C VAL A 239 -4.95 -0.88 -18.06
N LEU A 240 -5.32 -2.10 -17.68
CA LEU A 240 -4.68 -3.34 -18.13
C LEU A 240 -5.68 -4.21 -18.90
N TYR A 241 -5.38 -4.48 -20.16
CA TYR A 241 -6.08 -5.44 -21.00
C TYR A 241 -5.38 -6.80 -20.90
N ASN A 242 -6.01 -7.74 -20.21
CA ASN A 242 -5.50 -9.08 -19.97
C ASN A 242 -6.12 -10.07 -20.97
N PHE A 243 -5.44 -10.28 -22.10
CA PHE A 243 -5.78 -11.29 -23.10
C PHE A 243 -5.18 -12.64 -22.70
N HIS A 244 -5.61 -13.15 -21.56
CA HIS A 244 -4.99 -14.31 -20.90
C HIS A 244 -5.08 -15.62 -21.71
N ASP A 245 -6.07 -15.72 -22.62
CA ASP A 245 -6.29 -16.90 -23.47
C ASP A 245 -5.96 -16.70 -24.95
N ALA A 246 -5.62 -15.49 -25.38
CA ALA A 246 -5.38 -15.22 -26.79
C ALA A 246 -4.13 -15.96 -27.30
N LEU A 247 -4.30 -16.70 -28.39
CA LEU A 247 -3.24 -17.32 -29.18
C LEU A 247 -2.95 -16.51 -30.44
N ASP A 248 -4.00 -15.98 -31.04
CA ASP A 248 -3.96 -15.08 -32.20
C ASP A 248 -4.68 -13.78 -31.86
N LEU A 249 -3.94 -12.68 -31.89
CA LEU A 249 -4.44 -11.34 -31.59
C LEU A 249 -4.15 -10.43 -32.78
N TYR A 250 -5.19 -9.93 -33.44
CA TYR A 250 -5.08 -9.01 -34.55
C TYR A 250 -5.59 -7.63 -34.13
N ILE A 251 -4.70 -6.65 -34.03
CA ILE A 251 -5.05 -5.28 -33.65
C ILE A 251 -4.78 -4.38 -34.85
N SER A 252 -5.73 -3.53 -35.26
CA SER A 252 -5.46 -2.60 -36.38
C SER A 252 -6.35 -1.36 -36.33
N HIS A 253 -5.90 -0.25 -36.93
CA HIS A 253 -6.70 0.97 -37.09
C HIS A 253 -7.34 1.45 -35.77
N ILE A 254 -6.53 1.55 -34.72
CA ILE A 254 -6.97 1.83 -33.35
C ILE A 254 -5.94 2.69 -32.61
N ASP A 255 -6.41 3.48 -31.65
CA ASP A 255 -5.63 4.16 -30.62
C ASP A 255 -5.88 3.44 -29.28
N VAL A 256 -5.08 2.41 -28.96
CA VAL A 256 -5.24 1.66 -27.71
C VAL A 256 -4.72 2.52 -26.55
N ARG A 257 -5.55 2.68 -25.53
CA ARG A 257 -5.25 3.48 -24.32
C ARG A 257 -5.14 2.57 -23.10
N GLY A 258 -3.93 2.12 -22.81
CA GLY A 258 -3.62 1.22 -21.71
C GLY A 258 -2.62 0.14 -22.11
N SER A 259 -2.26 -0.71 -21.15
CA SER A 259 -1.26 -1.76 -21.36
C SER A 259 -1.91 -3.10 -21.72
N ILE A 260 -1.25 -3.86 -22.59
CA ILE A 260 -1.69 -5.17 -23.08
C ILE A 260 -0.82 -6.26 -22.46
N LEU A 261 -1.47 -7.21 -21.79
CA LEU A 261 -0.87 -8.46 -21.32
C LEU A 261 -1.49 -9.63 -22.11
N ALA A 262 -0.73 -10.17 -23.07
CA ALA A 262 -1.13 -11.25 -23.96
C ALA A 262 0.00 -12.30 -24.13
N PRO A 263 0.49 -12.93 -23.04
CA PRO A 263 1.76 -13.67 -23.03
C PRO A 263 1.74 -15.02 -23.77
N LYS A 264 0.60 -15.41 -24.36
CA LYS A 264 0.44 -16.58 -25.24
C LYS A 264 0.30 -16.18 -26.72
N ALA A 265 -0.02 -14.92 -27.00
CA ALA A 265 -0.49 -14.48 -28.31
C ALA A 265 0.66 -14.21 -29.28
N HIS A 266 0.45 -14.64 -30.53
CA HIS A 266 1.01 -13.96 -31.70
C HIS A 266 0.17 -12.71 -31.97
N LEU A 267 0.80 -11.54 -31.82
CA LEU A 267 0.18 -10.25 -32.11
C LEU A 267 0.53 -9.80 -33.53
N GLU A 268 -0.48 -9.65 -34.38
CA GLU A 268 -0.37 -8.94 -35.65
C GLU A 268 -0.89 -7.50 -35.47
N PHE A 269 -0.01 -6.50 -35.59
CA PHE A 269 -0.33 -5.09 -35.39
C PHE A 269 0.13 -4.23 -36.59
N PRO A 270 -0.54 -4.31 -37.75
CA PRO A 270 -0.09 -3.65 -38.98
C PRO A 270 -0.26 -2.13 -38.96
N SER A 271 -1.19 -1.58 -38.18
CA SER A 271 -1.48 -0.14 -38.15
C SER A 271 -2.17 0.29 -36.86
N GLY A 272 -1.97 1.53 -36.44
CA GLY A 272 -2.54 2.10 -35.22
C GLY A 272 -1.46 2.54 -34.23
N VAL A 273 -1.90 2.93 -33.04
CA VAL A 273 -1.03 3.39 -31.95
C VAL A 273 -1.41 2.65 -30.67
N ILE A 274 -0.41 2.25 -29.89
CA ILE A 274 -0.60 1.77 -28.51
C ILE A 274 0.05 2.75 -27.54
N ASN A 275 -0.78 3.40 -26.72
CA ASN A 275 -0.39 4.28 -25.63
C ASN A 275 -0.32 3.47 -24.32
N GLY A 276 0.75 2.70 -24.16
CA GLY A 276 0.97 1.80 -23.02
C GLY A 276 2.01 0.71 -23.32
N GLN A 277 2.08 -0.30 -22.45
CA GLN A 277 2.99 -1.44 -22.64
C GLN A 277 2.37 -2.55 -23.46
N VAL A 278 3.19 -3.32 -24.17
CA VAL A 278 2.77 -4.54 -24.87
C VAL A 278 3.62 -5.71 -24.45
N ILE A 279 2.98 -6.70 -23.84
CA ILE A 279 3.61 -7.93 -23.37
C ILE A 279 2.98 -9.10 -24.12
N VAL A 280 3.75 -9.77 -24.99
CA VAL A 280 3.26 -10.76 -25.97
C VAL A 280 4.19 -11.96 -26.09
N ARG A 281 3.69 -13.08 -26.62
CA ARG A 281 4.57 -14.20 -26.98
C ARG A 281 5.46 -13.80 -28.15
N GLU A 282 4.86 -13.41 -29.25
CA GLU A 282 5.56 -12.96 -30.45
C GLU A 282 4.73 -11.88 -31.16
N MET A 283 5.37 -11.08 -32.00
CA MET A 283 4.70 -9.98 -32.67
C MET A 283 5.26 -9.67 -34.07
N TYR A 284 4.35 -9.35 -34.98
CA TYR A 284 4.63 -8.83 -36.32
C TYR A 284 3.79 -7.57 -36.60
N GLY A 285 4.38 -6.51 -37.16
CA GLY A 285 3.59 -5.36 -37.58
C GLY A 285 4.33 -4.04 -37.74
N SER A 286 3.57 -3.00 -38.07
CA SER A 286 4.06 -1.65 -38.36
C SER A 286 3.36 -0.54 -37.57
N GLY A 287 2.53 -0.90 -36.57
CA GLY A 287 1.93 0.10 -35.70
C GLY A 287 2.95 0.71 -34.72
N GLN A 288 2.59 1.87 -34.18
CA GLN A 288 3.44 2.70 -33.34
C GLN A 288 3.24 2.42 -31.83
N PHE A 289 4.30 2.60 -31.04
CA PHE A 289 4.29 2.42 -29.59
C PHE A 289 4.73 3.68 -28.87
N ASN A 290 3.81 4.28 -28.12
CA ASN A 290 4.09 5.52 -27.41
C ASN A 290 4.49 5.27 -25.95
N CYS A 291 5.36 6.13 -25.45
CA CYS A 291 5.89 6.15 -24.09
C CYS A 291 5.99 7.60 -23.60
N ALA A 292 5.70 7.87 -22.33
CA ALA A 292 6.04 9.19 -21.78
C ALA A 292 7.55 9.25 -21.47
N PRO A 293 8.20 10.43 -21.47
CA PRO A 293 9.63 10.54 -21.16
C PRO A 293 10.03 10.01 -19.78
N ASP A 294 9.11 10.07 -18.82
CA ASP A 294 9.22 9.55 -17.46
C ASP A 294 8.58 8.16 -17.29
N GLN A 295 8.22 7.51 -18.40
CA GLN A 295 7.56 6.21 -18.46
C GLN A 295 6.19 6.16 -17.74
N THR A 296 5.55 7.32 -17.49
CA THR A 296 4.24 7.39 -16.82
C THR A 296 3.07 6.77 -17.61
N ASN A 297 3.26 6.45 -18.89
CA ASN A 297 2.27 5.73 -19.70
C ASN A 297 2.28 4.20 -19.46
N TYR A 298 3.24 3.67 -18.71
CA TYR A 298 3.27 2.24 -18.35
C TYR A 298 2.20 1.91 -17.31
N PHE A 299 1.86 0.62 -17.20
CA PHE A 299 0.86 0.24 -16.20
C PHE A 299 1.38 0.50 -14.80
N ASN A 300 0.72 1.41 -14.08
CA ASN A 300 1.05 1.78 -12.70
C ASN A 300 -0.13 1.58 -11.74
N GLY A 301 -1.21 0.97 -12.22
CA GLY A 301 -2.34 0.58 -11.40
C GLY A 301 -1.95 -0.45 -10.34
N THR A 302 -2.45 -0.28 -9.12
CA THR A 302 -2.25 -1.27 -8.05
C THR A 302 -3.33 -2.33 -8.14
N LEU A 303 -2.98 -3.51 -8.65
CA LEU A 303 -3.84 -4.68 -8.55
C LEU A 303 -3.53 -5.42 -7.22
N PRO A 304 -4.54 -5.86 -6.45
CA PRO A 304 -4.29 -6.82 -5.37
C PRO A 304 -3.67 -8.08 -5.99
N VAL A 305 -2.94 -8.92 -5.25
CA VAL A 305 -2.55 -10.26 -5.71
C VAL A 305 -3.13 -11.30 -4.77
N THR A 306 -3.57 -12.43 -5.32
CA THR A 306 -3.89 -13.62 -4.53
C THR A 306 -2.60 -14.18 -3.90
N ARG A 307 -2.64 -14.42 -2.59
CA ARG A 307 -1.52 -14.96 -1.82
C ARG A 307 -1.52 -16.48 -1.94
N ASP A 308 -0.58 -17.06 -2.68
CA ASP A 308 -0.44 -18.53 -2.76
C ASP A 308 0.28 -19.08 -1.53
N ILE A 309 -0.34 -20.03 -0.83
CA ILE A 309 0.30 -20.79 0.25
C ILE A 309 1.11 -21.92 -0.39
N LEU A 310 2.41 -21.70 -0.61
CA LEU A 310 3.35 -22.78 -0.95
C LEU A 310 3.54 -23.69 0.27
N ASN A 311 2.96 -24.88 0.21
CA ASN A 311 3.10 -26.09 1.05
C ASN A 311 3.53 -25.92 2.52
N SER A 312 2.71 -26.45 3.43
CA SER A 312 2.88 -26.20 4.88
C SER A 312 3.09 -27.45 5.76
N ALA A 313 3.12 -28.67 5.22
CA ALA A 313 3.43 -29.86 6.03
C ALA A 313 4.28 -30.87 5.23
N GLU A 314 5.28 -31.45 5.89
CA GLU A 314 6.13 -32.55 5.40
C GLU A 314 6.02 -33.71 6.40
N VAL A 315 5.83 -34.95 5.90
CA VAL A 315 5.89 -36.17 6.73
C VAL A 315 7.36 -36.55 6.86
N MET A 316 7.93 -36.34 8.05
CA MET A 316 9.37 -36.49 8.26
C MET A 316 9.83 -37.96 8.38
N GLU A 317 8.95 -38.86 8.86
CA GLU A 317 9.23 -40.29 9.05
C GLU A 317 7.93 -41.11 9.15
N LEU A 318 7.94 -42.37 8.71
CA LEU A 318 6.82 -43.33 8.85
C LEU A 318 7.38 -44.66 9.37
N ASP A 319 7.02 -45.05 10.58
CA ASP A 319 7.31 -46.38 11.14
C ASP A 319 6.01 -47.16 11.29
N GLN A 320 5.95 -48.36 10.71
CA GLN A 320 4.77 -49.23 10.71
C GLN A 320 5.08 -50.52 11.43
N ASN A 321 4.45 -50.73 12.58
CA ASN A 321 4.46 -52.02 13.26
C ASN A 321 3.22 -52.82 12.84
N ASP A 322 3.32 -53.50 11.69
CA ASP A 322 2.29 -54.43 11.23
C ASP A 322 2.67 -55.88 11.60
N PRO A 323 1.84 -56.61 12.37
CA PRO A 323 2.05 -58.01 12.66
C PRO A 323 1.92 -58.96 11.44
N ASP A 324 1.35 -58.53 10.30
CA ASP A 324 1.32 -59.27 9.03
C ASP A 324 2.07 -58.50 7.93
N THR A 325 3.17 -59.07 7.45
CA THR A 325 4.08 -58.38 6.52
C THR A 325 3.73 -58.63 5.04
N THR A 326 2.62 -59.31 4.73
CA THR A 326 2.35 -59.85 3.39
C THR A 326 1.38 -59.05 2.52
N ASP A 327 0.78 -57.96 3.02
CA ASP A 327 -0.25 -57.19 2.30
C ASP A 327 -0.02 -55.66 2.20
N ASN A 328 1.13 -55.12 2.60
CA ASN A 328 1.24 -53.67 2.80
C ASN A 328 1.77 -52.82 1.63
N TYR A 329 0.92 -51.91 1.16
CA TYR A 329 1.32 -50.52 0.88
C TYR A 329 0.39 -49.59 1.68
N ALA A 330 0.96 -48.66 2.44
CA ALA A 330 0.23 -47.58 3.06
C ALA A 330 0.56 -46.28 2.32
N GLU A 331 -0.43 -45.68 1.68
CA GLU A 331 -0.30 -44.40 0.99
C GLU A 331 -1.00 -43.30 1.80
N VAL A 332 -0.25 -42.29 2.24
CA VAL A 332 -0.81 -41.12 2.92
C VAL A 332 -1.22 -40.11 1.86
N ASN A 333 -2.51 -40.08 1.52
CA ASN A 333 -3.09 -39.05 0.66
C ASN A 333 -3.47 -37.81 1.47
N LEU A 334 -2.62 -36.79 1.43
CA LEU A 334 -2.91 -35.47 2.03
C LEU A 334 -3.88 -34.69 1.13
N THR A 335 -5.16 -34.66 1.52
CA THR A 335 -6.15 -33.80 0.85
C THR A 335 -6.37 -32.55 1.69
N LEU A 336 -5.88 -31.40 1.22
CA LEU A 336 -6.17 -30.10 1.81
C LEU A 336 -7.56 -29.65 1.33
N ALA A 337 -8.57 -29.81 2.17
CA ALA A 337 -9.85 -29.16 1.94
C ALA A 337 -9.68 -27.66 2.24
N GLY A 338 -9.56 -26.85 1.18
CA GLY A 338 -9.52 -25.41 1.30
C GLY A 338 -10.83 -24.89 1.88
N TYR A 339 -10.79 -24.39 3.12
CA TYR A 339 -11.79 -23.46 3.58
C TYR A 339 -11.33 -22.07 3.16
N GLY A 340 -11.98 -21.54 2.12
CA GLY A 340 -11.85 -20.14 1.75
C GLY A 340 -12.41 -19.27 2.87
N ASP A 341 -11.54 -18.47 3.49
CA ASP A 341 -11.90 -17.18 4.05
C ASP A 341 -10.67 -16.27 3.92
N PRO A 342 -10.73 -15.18 3.12
CA PRO A 342 -9.61 -14.28 2.93
C PRO A 342 -9.35 -13.48 4.22
N GLY A 343 -8.17 -13.60 4.82
CA GLY A 343 -7.62 -12.50 5.64
C GLY A 343 -7.41 -12.73 7.15
N GLN A 344 -7.29 -13.96 7.66
CA GLN A 344 -7.04 -14.17 9.09
C GLN A 344 -5.53 -14.32 9.43
N THR A 345 -4.76 -13.24 9.34
CA THR A 345 -3.66 -12.99 10.27
C THR A 345 -3.83 -11.61 10.88
N GLY A 346 -4.46 -11.56 12.06
CA GLY A 346 -4.58 -10.34 12.88
C GLY A 346 -5.98 -10.08 13.45
N ASN A 347 -7.02 -10.74 12.95
CA ASN A 347 -8.41 -10.49 13.37
C ASN A 347 -8.86 -11.19 14.66
N VAL A 348 -7.97 -11.75 15.48
CA VAL A 348 -8.39 -12.45 16.72
C VAL A 348 -9.16 -11.53 17.68
N ASN A 349 -8.88 -10.22 17.60
CA ASN A 349 -9.54 -9.20 18.41
C ASN A 349 -10.65 -8.45 17.67
N TRP A 350 -10.80 -8.64 16.34
CA TRP A 350 -11.82 -7.97 15.53
C TRP A 350 -12.98 -8.92 15.29
N GLN A 351 -14.14 -8.58 15.85
CA GLN A 351 -15.38 -9.33 15.66
C GLN A 351 -16.26 -8.60 14.67
N PRO A 352 -16.80 -9.27 13.64
CA PRO A 352 -17.79 -8.64 12.77
C PRO A 352 -19.01 -8.27 13.61
N ALA A 353 -19.43 -7.01 13.55
CA ALA A 353 -20.74 -6.59 14.01
C ALA A 353 -21.74 -6.73 12.86
N GLN A 354 -22.99 -7.05 13.20
CA GLN A 354 -24.11 -7.06 12.26
C GLN A 354 -25.02 -5.86 12.56
N PRO A 355 -24.60 -4.63 12.18
CA PRO A 355 -25.38 -3.44 12.50
C PRO A 355 -26.70 -3.45 11.76
N SER A 356 -27.77 -3.06 12.43
CA SER A 356 -29.05 -2.79 11.77
C SER A 356 -29.00 -1.41 11.11
N GLY A 357 -29.36 -1.32 9.83
CA GLY A 357 -29.54 -0.04 9.13
C GLY A 357 -28.30 0.58 8.48
N LEU A 358 -27.15 -0.10 8.51
CA LEU A 358 -25.92 0.33 7.82
C LEU A 358 -25.55 -0.66 6.72
N THR A 359 -25.52 -0.18 5.47
CA THR A 359 -25.27 -0.99 4.26
C THR A 359 -24.29 -0.35 3.29
N ASP A 360 -24.06 0.95 3.45
CA ASP A 360 -23.24 1.73 2.54
C ASP A 360 -21.83 1.86 3.12
N MET A 361 -20.87 2.08 2.24
CA MET A 361 -19.52 2.47 2.64
C MET A 361 -19.56 3.71 3.53
N VAL A 362 -19.02 3.61 4.74
CA VAL A 362 -18.80 4.76 5.62
C VAL A 362 -17.48 5.42 5.26
N TRP A 363 -17.53 6.73 5.03
CA TRP A 363 -16.36 7.53 4.68
C TRP A 363 -15.81 8.28 5.90
N VAL A 364 -16.71 8.92 6.66
CA VAL A 364 -16.35 9.73 7.83
C VAL A 364 -17.16 9.29 9.03
N THR A 365 -16.55 9.38 10.20
CA THR A 365 -17.19 9.08 11.48
C THR A 365 -16.84 10.13 12.51
N LEU A 366 -17.79 10.42 13.40
CA LEU A 366 -17.62 11.36 14.50
C LEU A 366 -18.35 10.84 15.73
N TYR A 367 -17.66 10.75 16.88
CA TYR A 367 -18.33 10.56 18.16
C TYR A 367 -18.92 11.90 18.63
N GLU A 368 -20.23 11.94 18.84
CA GLU A 368 -20.89 13.07 19.49
C GLU A 368 -20.75 12.98 21.03
N ASN A 369 -20.68 11.76 21.55
CA ASN A 369 -20.43 11.41 22.95
C ASN A 369 -20.12 9.91 23.06
N SER A 370 -19.97 9.36 24.27
CA SER A 370 -19.57 7.95 24.48
C SER A 370 -20.45 6.91 23.80
N ASN A 371 -21.71 7.22 23.49
CA ASN A 371 -22.69 6.27 22.95
C ASN A 371 -23.22 6.67 21.57
N SER A 372 -23.01 7.92 21.14
CA SER A 372 -23.57 8.45 19.90
C SER A 372 -22.50 8.65 18.84
N ILE A 373 -22.71 8.04 17.67
CA ILE A 373 -21.80 8.07 16.52
C ILE A 373 -22.57 8.56 15.30
N LEU A 374 -21.99 9.53 14.60
CA LEU A 374 -22.40 9.89 13.24
C LEU A 374 -21.50 9.20 12.24
N ALA A 375 -22.10 8.69 11.16
CA ALA A 375 -21.41 8.13 10.01
C ALA A 375 -21.93 8.76 8.72
N GLY A 376 -21.03 9.32 7.94
CA GLY A 376 -21.30 9.82 6.59
C GLY A 376 -20.91 8.78 5.54
N THR A 377 -21.77 8.55 4.55
CA THR A 377 -21.58 7.46 3.57
C THR A 377 -21.29 7.92 2.15
N TRP A 378 -20.68 7.02 1.37
CA TRP A 378 -20.79 7.02 -0.10
C TRP A 378 -22.15 6.43 -0.48
N GLY A 379 -23.05 7.31 -0.88
CA GLY A 379 -24.50 7.08 -0.88
C GLY A 379 -25.27 8.25 -0.25
N GLY A 380 -24.55 9.26 0.28
CA GLY A 380 -25.13 10.51 0.75
C GLY A 380 -25.95 10.39 2.03
N LYS A 381 -25.84 9.27 2.75
CA LYS A 381 -26.57 9.06 4.01
C LYS A 381 -25.72 9.58 5.16
N ILE A 382 -26.39 10.23 6.09
CA ILE A 382 -25.87 10.49 7.43
C ILE A 382 -26.65 9.56 8.36
N LEU A 383 -25.94 8.61 8.94
CA LEU A 383 -26.48 7.63 9.87
C LEU A 383 -26.05 8.02 11.28
N ARG A 384 -26.97 7.90 12.25
CA ARG A 384 -26.68 8.06 13.68
C ARG A 384 -26.95 6.75 14.41
N SER A 385 -25.97 6.30 15.19
CA SER A 385 -26.16 5.30 16.24
C SER A 385 -26.18 5.99 17.60
N THR A 386 -27.02 5.52 18.52
CA THR A 386 -27.10 6.00 19.92
C THR A 386 -26.78 4.90 20.93
N ASP A 387 -26.25 3.78 20.44
CA ASP A 387 -25.97 2.54 21.17
C ASP A 387 -24.60 1.98 20.80
N SER A 388 -23.61 2.87 20.62
CA SER A 388 -22.21 2.51 20.34
C SER A 388 -22.00 1.69 19.05
N GLY A 389 -22.81 1.94 18.03
CA GLY A 389 -22.66 1.36 16.70
C GLY A 389 -23.48 0.11 16.42
N GLU A 390 -24.39 -0.29 17.33
CA GLU A 390 -25.24 -1.48 17.15
C GLU A 390 -26.42 -1.22 16.18
N ASN A 391 -27.13 -0.11 16.35
CA ASN A 391 -28.24 0.28 15.47
C ASN A 391 -28.00 1.66 14.85
N TRP A 392 -28.27 1.77 13.55
CA TRP A 392 -28.03 2.97 12.76
C TRP A 392 -29.30 3.48 12.10
N ASN A 393 -29.62 4.75 12.35
CA ASN A 393 -30.79 5.41 11.78
C ASN A 393 -30.35 6.55 10.86
N ARG A 394 -30.89 6.59 9.64
CA ARG A 394 -30.67 7.72 8.74
C ARG A 394 -31.35 8.97 9.27
N ILE A 395 -30.58 10.05 9.41
CA ILE A 395 -31.06 11.36 9.89
C ILE A 395 -31.16 12.42 8.80
N ASN A 396 -30.90 12.07 7.53
CA ASN A 396 -30.99 13.02 6.41
C ASN A 396 -31.83 12.50 5.23
N PRO A 397 -33.06 12.02 5.44
CA PRO A 397 -33.89 11.45 4.37
C PRO A 397 -34.12 12.44 3.21
N ASP A 398 -34.18 13.74 3.51
CA ASP A 398 -34.52 14.80 2.55
C ASP A 398 -33.30 15.35 1.78
N MET A 399 -32.08 14.89 2.09
CA MET A 399 -30.89 15.26 1.34
C MET A 399 -30.72 14.36 0.11
N ASN A 400 -30.56 14.98 -1.06
CA ASN A 400 -30.23 14.31 -2.32
C ASN A 400 -28.80 14.67 -2.74
N VAL A 401 -27.83 13.97 -2.15
CA VAL A 401 -26.39 14.10 -2.40
C VAL A 401 -25.81 12.70 -2.57
N ALA A 402 -24.69 12.58 -3.25
CA ALA A 402 -24.00 11.32 -3.50
C ALA A 402 -22.98 10.99 -2.39
N TYR A 403 -22.37 11.99 -1.76
CA TYR A 403 -21.27 11.77 -0.82
C TYR A 403 -21.43 12.64 0.43
N ILE A 404 -21.13 12.05 1.59
CA ILE A 404 -20.84 12.80 2.80
C ILE A 404 -19.34 12.68 3.06
N TRP A 405 -18.61 13.75 2.78
CA TRP A 405 -17.15 13.78 2.89
C TRP A 405 -16.67 14.04 4.32
N ASP A 406 -17.35 14.93 5.03
CA ASP A 406 -17.00 15.29 6.39
C ASP A 406 -18.24 15.71 7.20
N ILE A 407 -18.18 15.57 8.52
CA ILE A 407 -19.25 15.93 9.45
C ILE A 407 -18.66 16.66 10.66
N GLU A 408 -19.22 17.82 10.97
CA GLU A 408 -18.82 18.63 12.12
C GLU A 408 -20.03 19.02 12.97
N VAL A 409 -19.89 18.95 14.30
CA VAL A 409 -20.99 19.17 15.25
C VAL A 409 -20.65 20.30 16.22
N THR A 410 -21.58 21.25 16.40
CA THR A 410 -21.47 22.30 17.41
C THR A 410 -22.83 22.69 17.99
N GLY A 411 -23.00 22.42 19.29
CA GLY A 411 -24.30 22.55 19.95
C GLY A 411 -25.34 21.69 19.24
N ASN A 412 -26.45 22.31 18.81
CA ASN A 412 -27.50 21.61 18.05
C ASN A 412 -27.27 21.59 16.53
N ASN A 413 -26.16 22.17 16.06
CA ASN A 413 -25.86 22.25 14.63
C ASN A 413 -25.01 21.07 14.18
N ILE A 414 -25.37 20.52 13.02
CA ILE A 414 -24.57 19.54 12.32
C ILE A 414 -24.29 20.10 10.93
N PHE A 415 -23.03 20.14 10.54
CA PHE A 415 -22.60 20.50 9.20
C PHE A 415 -22.12 19.24 8.50
N ALA A 416 -22.53 19.06 7.25
CA ALA A 416 -22.09 17.96 6.40
C ALA A 416 -21.58 18.53 5.09
N SER A 417 -20.36 18.18 4.71
CA SER A 417 -19.81 18.57 3.41
C SER A 417 -20.06 17.49 2.37
N THR A 418 -20.39 17.91 1.15
CA THR A 418 -20.85 17.05 0.06
C THR A 418 -20.28 17.53 -1.27
N GLU A 419 -20.55 16.79 -2.34
CA GLU A 419 -20.20 17.18 -3.70
C GLU A 419 -20.97 18.41 -4.23
N LEU A 420 -22.01 18.84 -3.52
CA LEU A 420 -22.86 19.98 -3.91
C LEU A 420 -22.67 21.21 -3.01
N GLY A 421 -21.91 21.09 -1.92
CA GLY A 421 -21.67 22.19 -0.98
C GLY A 421 -21.65 21.73 0.47
N VAL A 422 -22.00 22.66 1.36
CA VAL A 422 -22.22 22.34 2.79
C VAL A 422 -23.71 22.34 3.08
N TYR A 423 -24.19 21.27 3.71
CA TYR A 423 -25.52 21.17 4.30
C TYR A 423 -25.43 21.40 5.81
N ARG A 424 -26.50 21.95 6.37
CA ARG A 424 -26.62 22.23 7.80
C ARG A 424 -27.95 21.76 8.35
N SER A 425 -27.89 21.13 9.52
CA SER A 425 -29.02 20.99 10.43
C SER A 425 -28.85 21.95 11.62
N THR A 426 -29.97 22.46 12.15
CA THR A 426 -30.00 23.33 13.35
C THR A 426 -30.72 22.67 14.54
N ASN A 427 -31.21 21.45 14.33
CA ASN A 427 -32.08 20.72 15.25
C ASN A 427 -31.62 19.26 15.38
N ASN A 428 -30.31 19.07 15.56
CA ASN A 428 -29.69 17.76 15.77
C ASN A 428 -30.01 16.73 14.68
N GLY A 429 -30.08 17.16 13.43
CA GLY A 429 -30.30 16.30 12.28
C GLY A 429 -31.76 15.95 12.03
N SER A 430 -32.73 16.64 12.65
CA SER A 430 -34.16 16.40 12.34
C SER A 430 -34.56 16.98 10.99
N THR A 431 -34.00 18.13 10.60
CA THR A 431 -34.14 18.70 9.27
C THR A 431 -32.81 19.25 8.77
N TRP A 432 -32.65 19.28 7.44
CA TRP A 432 -31.43 19.72 6.76
C TRP A 432 -31.74 20.77 5.70
N SER A 433 -30.81 21.70 5.53
CA SER A 433 -30.88 22.74 4.50
C SER A 433 -29.50 22.95 3.89
N ALA A 434 -29.44 23.18 2.57
CA ALA A 434 -28.20 23.62 1.93
C ALA A 434 -27.83 25.01 2.44
N THR A 435 -26.54 25.22 2.72
CA THR A 435 -25.99 26.55 3.01
C THR A 435 -25.78 27.35 1.73
N ASN A 436 -25.35 28.60 1.84
CA ASN A 436 -25.05 29.43 0.65
C ASN A 436 -23.73 29.08 -0.06
N LEU A 437 -22.98 28.06 0.39
CA LEU A 437 -21.82 27.53 -0.34
C LEU A 437 -22.26 26.41 -1.29
N THR A 438 -22.98 26.77 -2.36
CA THR A 438 -23.54 25.81 -3.31
C THR A 438 -22.66 25.61 -4.54
N GLY A 439 -22.77 24.42 -5.17
CA GLY A 439 -22.09 24.10 -6.43
C GLY A 439 -20.58 23.87 -6.30
N LYS A 440 -20.09 23.56 -5.09
CA LYS A 440 -18.68 23.27 -4.80
C LYS A 440 -18.56 21.88 -4.20
N ASP A 441 -17.58 21.10 -4.65
CA ASP A 441 -17.22 19.83 -4.02
C ASP A 441 -16.42 20.13 -2.73
N VAL A 442 -17.08 20.05 -1.58
CA VAL A 442 -16.50 20.39 -0.28
C VAL A 442 -16.09 19.10 0.43
N ARG A 443 -14.79 18.86 0.57
CA ARG A 443 -14.27 17.57 1.05
C ARG A 443 -13.86 17.53 2.51
N ALA A 444 -13.70 18.70 3.13
CA ALA A 444 -13.27 18.78 4.51
C ALA A 444 -13.91 19.97 5.21
N LEU A 445 -14.25 19.78 6.48
CA LEU A 445 -14.74 20.79 7.38
C LEU A 445 -13.82 20.90 8.60
N THR A 446 -13.78 22.07 9.21
CA THR A 446 -13.35 22.18 10.60
C THR A 446 -14.02 23.34 11.29
N LEU A 447 -14.20 23.22 12.60
CA LEU A 447 -14.80 24.25 13.45
C LEU A 447 -13.75 24.90 14.35
N LYS A 448 -13.78 26.23 14.41
CA LYS A 448 -13.00 27.00 15.38
C LYS A 448 -13.85 28.12 15.97
N ASN A 449 -14.17 28.04 17.26
CA ASN A 449 -14.90 29.08 18.00
C ASN A 449 -16.20 29.55 17.30
N GLY A 450 -17.01 28.61 16.79
CA GLY A 450 -18.26 28.91 16.08
C GLY A 450 -18.10 29.36 14.62
N VAL A 451 -16.87 29.39 14.11
CA VAL A 451 -16.57 29.62 12.69
C VAL A 451 -16.42 28.28 11.98
N VAL A 452 -17.06 28.15 10.82
CA VAL A 452 -16.94 26.98 9.95
C VAL A 452 -15.94 27.27 8.84
N TYR A 453 -14.98 26.38 8.64
CA TYR A 453 -14.07 26.39 7.50
C TYR A 453 -14.38 25.20 6.61
N ALA A 454 -14.43 25.43 5.30
CA ALA A 454 -14.79 24.44 4.28
C ALA A 454 -13.67 24.36 3.24
N GLY A 455 -12.98 23.23 3.20
CA GLY A 455 -11.98 22.91 2.18
C GLY A 455 -12.64 22.32 0.94
N THR A 456 -12.35 22.88 -0.22
CA THR A 456 -12.96 22.46 -1.50
C THR A 456 -11.96 21.74 -2.40
N TRP A 457 -12.49 20.92 -3.30
CA TRP A 457 -11.71 20.29 -4.36
C TRP A 457 -11.42 21.27 -5.49
N GLY A 458 -10.41 22.12 -5.31
CA GLY A 458 -9.85 22.97 -6.37
C GLY A 458 -10.23 24.44 -6.27
N GLU A 459 -10.79 24.90 -5.15
CA GLU A 459 -11.06 26.32 -4.89
C GLU A 459 -10.55 26.80 -3.51
N GLY A 460 -9.70 26.01 -2.85
CA GLY A 460 -9.10 26.35 -1.56
C GLY A 460 -10.08 26.27 -0.40
N VAL A 461 -10.01 27.24 0.53
CA VAL A 461 -10.78 27.24 1.78
C VAL A 461 -11.79 28.38 1.80
N PHE A 462 -13.01 28.10 2.24
CA PHE A 462 -14.05 29.07 2.53
C PHE A 462 -14.34 29.13 4.02
N LYS A 463 -14.77 30.28 4.51
CA LYS A 463 -15.06 30.55 5.92
C LYS A 463 -16.44 31.16 6.08
N SER A 464 -17.18 30.67 7.07
CA SER A 464 -18.43 31.25 7.52
C SER A 464 -18.39 31.56 9.02
N THR A 465 -18.78 32.79 9.37
CA THR A 465 -18.89 33.26 10.76
C THR A 465 -20.33 33.33 11.26
N ASP A 466 -21.30 32.95 10.42
CA ASP A 466 -22.73 33.04 10.67
C ASP A 466 -23.44 31.70 10.45
N ASN A 467 -22.73 30.59 10.73
CA ASN A 467 -23.21 29.22 10.62
C ASN A 467 -23.73 28.86 9.20
N GLY A 468 -22.99 29.26 8.17
CA GLY A 468 -23.24 28.90 6.77
C GLY A 468 -24.22 29.82 6.03
N THR A 469 -24.71 30.90 6.65
CA THR A 469 -25.57 31.87 5.95
C THR A 469 -24.78 32.68 4.93
N SER A 470 -23.51 32.99 5.19
CA SER A 470 -22.60 33.60 4.24
C SER A 470 -21.22 32.95 4.30
N TRP A 471 -20.52 32.98 3.17
CA TRP A 471 -19.21 32.39 3.00
C TRP A 471 -18.27 33.37 2.32
N SER A 472 -17.03 33.40 2.78
CA SER A 472 -15.94 34.17 2.18
C SER A 472 -14.77 33.24 1.89
N GLN A 473 -14.18 33.35 0.71
CA GLN A 473 -12.97 32.59 0.39
C GLN A 473 -11.79 33.14 1.19
N VAL A 474 -11.03 32.27 1.82
CA VAL A 474 -9.89 32.58 2.70
C VAL A 474 -8.69 31.71 2.32
N SER A 475 -8.19 31.89 1.10
CA SER A 475 -7.17 31.02 0.48
C SER A 475 -5.84 31.73 0.17
N ALA A 476 -5.57 32.90 0.76
CA ALA A 476 -4.33 33.63 0.47
C ALA A 476 -3.11 32.79 0.90
N GLY A 477 -2.18 32.55 -0.02
CA GLY A 477 -1.01 31.67 0.17
C GLY A 477 -1.24 30.18 -0.12
N LEU A 478 -2.49 29.70 -0.04
CA LEU A 478 -2.90 28.35 -0.43
C LEU A 478 -3.28 28.26 -1.92
N GLY A 479 -3.92 29.30 -2.46
CA GLY A 479 -4.44 29.32 -3.83
C GLY A 479 -5.68 28.43 -3.99
N ASN A 480 -5.89 27.93 -5.21
CA ASN A 480 -7.02 27.06 -5.59
C ASN A 480 -6.68 25.57 -5.41
N ALA A 481 -6.04 25.23 -4.29
CA ALA A 481 -5.64 23.86 -4.01
C ALA A 481 -6.87 22.94 -3.81
N ALA A 482 -6.70 21.66 -4.14
CA ALA A 482 -7.67 20.62 -3.79
C ALA A 482 -7.48 20.24 -2.32
N VAL A 483 -8.30 20.80 -1.44
CA VAL A 483 -8.23 20.57 0.00
C VAL A 483 -8.98 19.27 0.34
N THR A 484 -8.28 18.34 0.97
CA THR A 484 -8.74 16.97 1.27
C THR A 484 -9.00 16.73 2.75
N ALA A 485 -8.29 17.45 3.62
CA ALA A 485 -8.43 17.34 5.07
C ALA A 485 -8.23 18.71 5.73
N MET A 486 -8.99 18.97 6.78
CA MET A 486 -8.89 20.18 7.58
C MET A 486 -8.77 19.80 9.05
N LEU A 487 -8.01 20.58 9.82
CA LEU A 487 -7.86 20.37 11.26
C LEU A 487 -7.72 21.71 11.97
N THR A 488 -8.53 21.92 13.01
CA THR A 488 -8.28 22.96 14.01
C THR A 488 -7.50 22.33 15.16
N ALA A 489 -6.23 22.68 15.29
CA ALA A 489 -5.39 22.18 16.37
C ALA A 489 -5.76 22.83 17.71
N ALA A 490 -5.42 22.17 18.82
CA ALA A 490 -5.70 22.62 20.19
C ALA A 490 -5.12 24.01 20.53
N ASN A 491 -4.03 24.42 19.86
CA ASN A 491 -3.46 25.76 19.99
C ASN A 491 -4.22 26.84 19.18
N GLY A 492 -5.24 26.45 18.42
CA GLY A 492 -6.04 27.29 17.55
C GLY A 492 -5.54 27.40 16.12
N ASP A 493 -4.39 26.84 15.76
CA ASP A 493 -3.91 26.89 14.38
C ASP A 493 -4.78 26.03 13.46
N LEU A 494 -4.96 26.47 12.22
CA LEU A 494 -5.67 25.71 11.19
C LEU A 494 -4.67 25.02 10.28
N TYR A 495 -4.96 23.78 9.90
CA TYR A 495 -4.19 23.02 8.92
C TYR A 495 -5.09 22.60 7.76
N ALA A 496 -4.55 22.71 6.55
CA ALA A 496 -5.19 22.30 5.30
C ALA A 496 -4.28 21.31 4.57
N GLY A 497 -4.67 20.04 4.60
CA GLY A 497 -4.09 19.00 3.77
C GLY A 497 -4.62 19.11 2.35
N THR A 498 -3.74 18.97 1.36
CA THR A 498 -4.12 19.08 -0.05
C THR A 498 -3.72 17.85 -0.84
N PHE A 499 -4.40 17.66 -1.98
CA PHE A 499 -3.98 16.75 -3.02
C PHE A 499 -3.01 17.47 -3.97
N ASN A 500 -1.78 16.98 -4.07
CA ASN A 500 -0.69 17.44 -4.96
C ASN A 500 0.10 18.70 -4.52
N THR A 501 -0.32 19.45 -3.49
CA THR A 501 0.42 20.66 -3.07
C THR A 501 1.02 20.61 -1.66
N GLY A 502 0.71 19.58 -0.87
CA GLY A 502 1.23 19.36 0.48
C GLY A 502 0.35 19.92 1.60
N LEU A 503 0.95 20.17 2.77
CA LEU A 503 0.26 20.61 3.98
C LEU A 503 0.50 22.10 4.26
N TYR A 504 -0.58 22.85 4.49
CA TYR A 504 -0.55 24.28 4.79
C TYR A 504 -1.06 24.55 6.20
N LYS A 505 -0.58 25.65 6.78
CA LYS A 505 -0.93 26.12 8.12
C LYS A 505 -1.37 27.58 8.10
N SER A 506 -2.39 27.92 8.86
CA SER A 506 -2.81 29.29 9.14
C SER A 506 -2.84 29.55 10.65
N VAL A 507 -2.24 30.67 11.07
CA VAL A 507 -2.21 31.14 12.47
C VAL A 507 -3.15 32.34 12.69
N ASP A 508 -3.81 32.81 11.63
CA ASP A 508 -4.56 34.07 11.59
C ASP A 508 -6.03 33.86 11.15
N ASN A 509 -6.61 32.72 11.52
CA ASN A 509 -8.01 32.37 11.24
C ASN A 509 -8.34 32.29 9.74
N GLY A 510 -7.42 31.72 8.97
CA GLY A 510 -7.53 31.47 7.53
C GLY A 510 -7.16 32.67 6.66
N ALA A 511 -6.83 33.83 7.24
CA ALA A 511 -6.52 35.02 6.45
C ALA A 511 -5.28 34.79 5.56
N THR A 512 -4.27 34.09 6.06
CA THR A 512 -3.11 33.63 5.28
C THR A 512 -2.75 32.18 5.59
N TRP A 513 -2.24 31.48 4.57
CA TRP A 513 -1.79 30.10 4.65
C TRP A 513 -0.35 29.98 4.20
N ILE A 514 0.47 29.32 5.03
CA ILE A 514 1.88 29.08 4.78
C ILE A 514 2.09 27.58 4.62
N LYS A 515 2.74 27.18 3.53
CA LYS A 515 3.14 25.79 3.32
C LYS A 515 4.12 25.36 4.41
N THR A 516 3.86 24.21 5.03
CA THR A 516 4.72 23.65 6.10
C THR A 516 6.01 23.04 5.52
N SER A 517 6.92 22.62 6.40
CA SER A 517 8.16 21.90 6.02
C SER A 517 7.93 20.45 5.54
N MET A 518 6.68 19.95 5.59
CA MET A 518 6.35 18.62 5.11
C MET A 518 6.49 18.55 3.59
N THR A 519 7.35 17.66 3.10
CA THR A 519 7.71 17.55 1.68
C THR A 519 6.72 16.70 0.86
N TYR A 520 5.90 15.85 1.51
CA TYR A 520 4.99 14.96 0.81
C TYR A 520 3.74 15.71 0.28
N PRO A 521 3.39 15.59 -1.02
CA PRO A 521 2.40 16.46 -1.64
C PRO A 521 0.95 15.99 -1.51
N PHE A 522 0.68 14.72 -1.18
CA PHE A 522 -0.68 14.17 -1.10
C PHE A 522 -1.09 13.88 0.35
N ILE A 523 -1.76 14.84 0.97
CA ILE A 523 -2.31 14.69 2.32
C ILE A 523 -3.74 14.19 2.20
N TRP A 524 -4.12 13.19 2.99
CA TRP A 524 -5.44 12.56 2.91
C TRP A 524 -6.24 12.68 4.21
N SER A 525 -5.56 12.59 5.35
CA SER A 525 -6.19 12.65 6.67
C SER A 525 -5.31 13.42 7.65
N LEU A 526 -5.94 14.07 8.62
CA LEU A 526 -5.27 14.82 9.68
C LEU A 526 -5.86 14.41 11.03
N GLY A 527 -5.02 14.36 12.05
CA GLY A 527 -5.44 14.09 13.43
C GLY A 527 -4.48 14.72 14.43
N GLN A 528 -4.95 14.93 15.66
CA GLN A 528 -4.13 15.44 16.76
C GLN A 528 -4.37 14.63 18.03
N SER A 529 -3.29 14.17 18.66
CA SER A 529 -3.36 13.50 19.97
C SER A 529 -3.54 14.51 21.11
N ALA A 530 -3.99 14.04 22.28
CA ALA A 530 -4.27 14.88 23.44
C ALA A 530 -3.07 15.71 23.94
N ASN A 531 -1.83 15.24 23.72
CA ASN A 531 -0.59 15.95 24.01
C ASN A 531 -0.16 16.97 22.94
N GLY A 532 -0.99 17.19 21.92
CA GLY A 532 -0.79 18.22 20.89
C GLY A 532 0.03 17.79 19.67
N LYS A 533 0.51 16.54 19.60
CA LYS A 533 1.22 16.03 18.40
C LYS A 533 0.23 15.91 17.24
N ILE A 534 0.63 16.40 16.07
CA ILE A 534 -0.20 16.43 14.86
C ILE A 534 0.28 15.34 13.91
N TYR A 535 -0.65 14.60 13.34
CA TYR A 535 -0.41 13.50 12.42
C TYR A 535 -1.05 13.82 11.06
N ALA A 536 -0.30 13.53 10.00
CA ALA A 536 -0.75 13.64 8.63
C ALA A 536 -0.66 12.27 7.96
N GLY A 537 -1.82 11.72 7.62
CA GLY A 537 -1.95 10.54 6.80
C GLY A 537 -1.90 10.95 5.33
N THR A 538 -1.13 10.20 4.54
CA THR A 538 -0.88 10.54 3.15
C THR A 538 -1.40 9.48 2.20
N TYR A 539 -1.57 9.87 0.93
CA TYR A 539 -1.83 8.93 -0.16
C TYR A 539 -0.48 8.49 -0.76
N GLY A 540 0.07 7.39 -0.25
CA GLY A 540 1.28 6.73 -0.75
C GLY A 540 2.55 6.89 0.11
N GLY A 541 2.59 7.85 1.04
CA GLY A 541 3.77 8.17 1.87
C GLY A 541 3.69 7.69 3.32
N GLY A 542 2.63 6.99 3.72
CA GLY A 542 2.39 6.59 5.11
C GLY A 542 1.97 7.76 6.01
N VAL A 543 2.48 7.78 7.24
CA VAL A 543 2.16 8.79 8.27
C VAL A 543 3.36 9.68 8.56
N PHE A 544 3.09 10.98 8.65
CA PHE A 544 4.02 11.98 9.13
C PHE A 544 3.52 12.60 10.44
N ARG A 545 4.44 13.00 11.31
CA ARG A 545 4.13 13.59 12.61
C ARG A 545 4.89 14.89 12.83
N SER A 546 4.22 15.84 13.48
CA SER A 546 4.82 17.03 14.08
C SER A 546 4.63 17.05 15.59
N ILE A 547 5.70 17.37 16.32
CA ILE A 547 5.70 17.55 17.78
C ILE A 547 5.77 19.02 18.21
N ASN A 548 5.82 19.94 17.24
CA ASN A 548 6.07 21.36 17.46
C ASN A 548 5.13 22.24 16.64
N ASN A 549 3.84 21.89 16.63
CA ASN A 549 2.77 22.64 15.96
C ASN A 549 3.08 22.91 14.47
N GLY A 550 3.52 21.88 13.75
CA GLY A 550 3.72 21.92 12.31
C GLY A 550 4.99 22.63 11.83
N ALA A 551 5.89 23.05 12.73
CA ALA A 551 7.15 23.68 12.33
C ALA A 551 8.10 22.66 11.69
N ASN A 552 8.20 21.45 12.25
CA ASN A 552 8.95 20.32 11.69
C ASN A 552 8.05 19.09 11.57
N TRP A 553 8.31 18.28 10.54
CA TRP A 553 7.58 17.05 10.23
C TRP A 553 8.56 15.91 10.00
N TYR A 554 8.20 14.73 10.52
CA TYR A 554 9.00 13.52 10.38
C TYR A 554 8.11 12.37 9.89
N SER A 555 8.59 11.59 8.93
CA SER A 555 7.96 10.32 8.57
C SER A 555 8.13 9.33 9.71
N ILE A 556 7.05 8.68 10.13
CA ILE A 556 7.06 7.74 11.26
C ILE A 556 6.55 6.37 10.82
N ASN A 557 7.13 5.80 9.77
CA ASN A 557 6.57 4.61 9.09
C ASN A 557 7.16 3.27 9.55
N ASN A 558 7.97 3.24 10.60
CA ASN A 558 8.53 1.99 11.09
C ASN A 558 7.40 1.09 11.64
N GLY A 559 7.36 -0.17 11.22
CA GLY A 559 6.26 -1.11 11.50
C GLY A 559 4.97 -0.86 10.71
N LEU A 560 4.90 0.20 9.89
CA LEU A 560 3.71 0.54 9.10
C LEU A 560 3.89 0.10 7.65
N ALA A 561 3.24 -1.01 7.28
CA ALA A 561 3.20 -1.43 5.87
C ALA A 561 2.15 -0.65 5.06
N ALA A 562 1.25 0.07 5.73
CA ALA A 562 0.26 0.90 5.05
C ALA A 562 0.88 2.18 4.49
N THR A 563 0.76 2.35 3.18
CA THR A 563 1.25 3.53 2.46
C THR A 563 0.14 4.56 2.21
N HIS A 564 -1.11 4.12 2.21
CA HIS A 564 -2.28 4.98 2.00
C HIS A 564 -3.10 5.06 3.29
N ILE A 565 -3.15 6.24 3.89
CA ILE A 565 -3.74 6.43 5.23
C ILE A 565 -5.06 7.17 5.11
N TYR A 566 -6.16 6.42 5.19
CA TYR A 566 -7.50 6.92 4.91
C TYR A 566 -8.15 7.56 6.13
N SER A 567 -7.90 7.00 7.31
CA SER A 567 -8.45 7.50 8.56
C SER A 567 -7.39 7.51 9.64
N ILE A 568 -7.40 8.56 10.46
CA ILE A 568 -6.59 8.70 11.67
C ILE A 568 -7.56 9.05 12.79
N THR A 569 -7.47 8.31 13.90
CA THR A 569 -8.18 8.64 15.13
C THR A 569 -7.24 8.51 16.32
N THR A 570 -7.53 9.24 17.38
CA THR A 570 -6.71 9.27 18.59
C THR A 570 -7.58 9.22 19.83
N ASP A 571 -7.08 8.61 20.90
CA ASP A 571 -7.77 8.61 22.19
C ASP A 571 -7.17 9.61 23.20
N PRO A 572 -7.85 9.85 24.34
CA PRO A 572 -7.33 10.72 25.40
C PRO A 572 -6.02 10.26 26.03
N GLN A 573 -5.62 8.99 25.82
CA GLN A 573 -4.37 8.41 26.30
C GLN A 573 -3.22 8.59 25.31
N ASN A 574 -3.44 9.26 24.18
CA ASN A 574 -2.49 9.48 23.08
C ASN A 574 -2.17 8.24 22.24
N HIS A 575 -3.00 7.21 22.29
CA HIS A 575 -2.93 6.16 21.28
C HIS A 575 -3.41 6.74 19.95
N VAL A 576 -2.70 6.40 18.88
CA VAL A 576 -3.07 6.79 17.52
C VAL A 576 -3.40 5.55 16.73
N PHE A 577 -4.50 5.58 16.00
CA PHE A 577 -4.95 4.49 15.16
C PHE A 577 -5.07 4.98 13.74
N VAL A 578 -4.62 4.15 12.81
CA VAL A 578 -4.72 4.45 11.38
C VAL A 578 -5.27 3.26 10.63
N SER A 579 -6.04 3.53 9.58
CA SER A 579 -6.46 2.52 8.62
C SER A 579 -5.82 2.75 7.25
N GLY A 580 -5.36 1.67 6.65
CA GLY A 580 -4.99 1.63 5.24
C GLY A 580 -5.93 0.70 4.47
N TRP A 581 -6.31 1.13 3.28
CA TRP A 581 -7.26 0.41 2.44
C TRP A 581 -6.69 -0.92 1.95
N GLY A 582 -7.27 -2.04 2.39
CA GLY A 582 -6.71 -3.38 2.14
C GLY A 582 -5.38 -3.65 2.86
N GLN A 583 -4.83 -2.64 3.56
CA GLN A 583 -3.53 -2.69 4.25
C GLN A 583 -3.70 -2.88 5.77
N GLY A 584 -4.94 -2.76 6.27
CA GLY A 584 -5.36 -3.07 7.63
C GLY A 584 -5.33 -1.90 8.60
N VAL A 585 -5.52 -2.20 9.88
CA VAL A 585 -5.53 -1.22 10.98
C VAL A 585 -4.25 -1.32 11.78
N TYR A 586 -3.69 -0.19 12.18
CA TYR A 586 -2.46 -0.10 12.98
C TYR A 586 -2.68 0.81 14.18
N SER A 587 -2.00 0.53 15.28
CA SER A 587 -1.91 1.42 16.43
C SER A 587 -0.47 1.88 16.65
N LEU A 588 -0.32 3.11 17.08
CA LEU A 588 0.89 3.65 17.66
C LEU A 588 0.62 3.89 19.14
N THR A 589 1.24 3.06 19.99
CA THR A 589 1.27 3.29 21.42
C THR A 589 2.37 4.32 21.68
N SER A 590 2.06 5.44 22.34
CA SER A 590 3.08 6.44 22.63
C SER A 590 4.14 5.84 23.55
N GLY A 591 5.26 5.40 22.99
CA GLY A 591 6.51 5.34 23.74
C GLY A 591 6.78 6.74 24.27
N VAL A 592 7.23 6.83 25.52
CA VAL A 592 7.48 8.07 26.27
C VAL A 592 8.52 8.99 25.62
N MET A 593 9.03 8.69 24.42
CA MET A 593 10.15 9.41 23.83
C MET A 593 9.76 10.17 22.55
N ASP A 594 10.18 11.43 22.50
CA ASP A 594 10.24 12.26 21.31
C ASP A 594 11.32 11.80 20.29
N SER A 595 11.64 10.50 20.27
CA SER A 595 12.62 9.93 19.33
C SER A 595 11.97 9.46 18.03
N GLN A 596 12.80 9.21 17.02
CA GLN A 596 12.40 8.70 15.70
C GLN A 596 12.06 7.19 15.72
N ASP A 597 11.94 6.57 16.90
CA ASP A 597 11.78 5.12 17.08
C ASP A 597 10.31 4.68 17.25
N ASP A 598 9.35 5.52 16.85
CA ASP A 598 7.93 5.16 16.77
C ASP A 598 7.79 3.85 15.97
N ASN A 599 7.09 2.86 16.53
CA ASN A 599 6.83 1.60 15.83
C ASN A 599 5.32 1.32 15.81
N TRP A 600 4.77 1.20 14.61
CA TRP A 600 3.36 0.86 14.43
C TRP A 600 3.13 -0.62 14.69
N ASN A 601 2.14 -0.90 15.53
CA ASN A 601 1.67 -2.23 15.83
C ASN A 601 0.50 -2.56 14.91
N TYR A 602 0.69 -3.55 14.05
CA TYR A 602 -0.37 -4.05 13.19
C TYR A 602 -1.49 -4.70 14.04
N MET A 603 -2.72 -4.24 13.85
CA MET A 603 -3.90 -4.69 14.59
C MET A 603 -4.79 -5.66 13.80
N GLY A 604 -4.44 -6.00 12.55
CA GLY A 604 -5.25 -6.89 11.70
C GLY A 604 -5.98 -6.18 10.58
N MET A 605 -7.04 -6.82 10.06
CA MET A 605 -7.87 -6.33 8.94
C MET A 605 -7.16 -6.14 7.59
N GLY A 606 -6.02 -6.79 7.37
CA GLY A 606 -5.33 -6.77 6.06
C GLY A 606 -6.11 -7.57 5.02
N GLY A 607 -6.20 -7.05 3.80
CA GLY A 607 -7.11 -7.55 2.77
C GLY A 607 -8.56 -7.07 2.91
N ILE A 608 -8.89 -6.37 4.01
CA ILE A 608 -10.17 -5.72 4.21
C ILE A 608 -10.01 -4.22 3.92
N GLU A 609 -10.94 -3.69 3.15
CA GLU A 609 -10.98 -2.29 2.73
C GLU A 609 -11.54 -1.40 3.83
N VAL A 610 -10.74 -1.17 4.88
CA VAL A 610 -11.13 -0.32 6.02
C VAL A 610 -11.06 1.15 5.65
N SER A 611 -12.23 1.77 5.49
CA SER A 611 -12.39 3.14 5.03
C SER A 611 -12.40 4.17 6.15
N ALA A 612 -12.91 3.80 7.34
CA ALA A 612 -12.91 4.64 8.52
C ALA A 612 -12.62 3.83 9.78
N VAL A 613 -11.92 4.43 10.73
CA VAL A 613 -11.72 3.87 12.07
C VAL A 613 -12.03 4.92 13.13
N VAL A 614 -12.70 4.51 14.20
CA VAL A 614 -13.07 5.39 15.30
C VAL A 614 -12.93 4.67 16.64
N ILE A 615 -12.42 5.38 17.65
CA ILE A 615 -12.26 4.83 19.00
C ILE A 615 -13.28 5.43 19.96
N ASN A 616 -13.99 4.56 20.68
CA ASN A 616 -14.89 4.97 21.74
C ASN A 616 -14.07 5.64 22.86
N PRO A 617 -14.32 6.92 23.17
CA PRO A 617 -13.48 7.67 24.10
C PRO A 617 -13.62 7.23 25.56
N THR A 618 -14.61 6.38 25.89
CA THR A 618 -14.91 5.95 27.26
C THR A 618 -14.39 4.55 27.56
N ASN A 619 -14.62 3.59 26.66
CA ASN A 619 -14.23 2.20 26.89
C ASN A 619 -13.06 1.73 26.01
N GLY A 620 -12.59 2.58 25.07
CA GLY A 620 -11.46 2.27 24.19
C GLY A 620 -11.78 1.25 23.10
N ALA A 621 -13.04 0.86 22.90
CA ALA A 621 -13.44 -0.02 21.82
C ALA A 621 -13.20 0.67 20.47
N LEU A 622 -12.54 -0.04 19.56
CA LEU A 622 -12.24 0.45 18.22
C LEU A 622 -13.26 -0.12 17.23
N LEU A 623 -13.91 0.74 16.47
CA LEU A 623 -14.80 0.35 15.37
C LEU A 623 -14.10 0.64 14.05
N ALA A 624 -14.08 -0.37 13.18
CA ALA A 624 -13.56 -0.26 11.83
C ALA A 624 -14.69 -0.48 10.82
N PHE A 625 -14.87 0.49 9.94
CA PHE A 625 -15.89 0.47 8.91
C PHE A 625 -15.26 0.11 7.57
N THR A 626 -15.94 -0.73 6.80
CA THR A 626 -15.42 -1.26 5.53
C THR A 626 -16.16 -0.69 4.33
N SER A 627 -15.50 -0.75 3.17
CA SER A 627 -16.03 -0.27 1.90
C SER A 627 -17.34 -0.93 1.45
N ASN A 628 -17.65 -2.12 1.95
CA ASN A 628 -18.90 -2.82 1.67
C ASN A 628 -19.98 -2.60 2.75
N GLY A 629 -19.80 -1.62 3.63
CA GLY A 629 -20.75 -1.30 4.71
C GLY A 629 -20.68 -2.26 5.91
N GLY A 630 -19.62 -3.05 6.03
CA GLY A 630 -19.36 -3.88 7.21
C GLY A 630 -18.79 -3.06 8.38
N ILE A 631 -19.05 -3.52 9.60
CA ILE A 631 -18.42 -3.02 10.81
C ILE A 631 -17.69 -4.17 11.50
N TYR A 632 -16.47 -3.91 11.93
CA TYR A 632 -15.73 -4.78 12.83
C TYR A 632 -15.45 -4.03 14.12
N VAL A 633 -15.58 -4.74 15.24
CA VAL A 633 -15.38 -4.18 16.58
C VAL A 633 -14.20 -4.87 17.22
N ASN A 634 -13.30 -4.07 17.79
CA ASN A 634 -12.22 -4.52 18.65
C ASN A 634 -12.45 -4.00 20.06
N ASN A 635 -12.94 -4.90 20.92
CA ASN A 635 -13.23 -4.62 22.33
C ASN A 635 -12.04 -4.88 23.26
N SER A 636 -10.90 -5.31 22.72
CA SER A 636 -9.69 -5.35 23.53
C SER A 636 -9.35 -3.89 23.80
N PRO A 637 -9.34 -3.42 25.06
CA PRO A 637 -8.73 -2.13 25.32
C PRO A 637 -7.32 -2.23 24.73
N VAL A 638 -6.78 -1.12 24.24
CA VAL A 638 -5.32 -0.98 24.10
C VAL A 638 -4.73 -0.92 25.52
N THR A 639 -4.98 -1.96 26.30
CA THR A 639 -3.99 -2.50 27.20
C THR A 639 -2.75 -2.68 26.34
N SER A 640 -1.63 -2.20 26.84
CA SER A 640 -0.31 -2.58 26.38
C SER A 640 -0.24 -4.11 26.27
N ILE A 641 -0.67 -4.67 25.13
CA ILE A 641 -0.47 -6.07 24.80
C ILE A 641 1.01 -6.16 24.50
N GLY A 642 1.68 -6.90 25.38
CA GLY A 642 3.11 -6.85 25.56
C GLY A 642 3.90 -6.89 24.26
N VAL A 643 4.85 -5.97 24.18
CA VAL A 643 6.09 -6.25 23.48
C VAL A 643 6.59 -7.58 24.05
N LYS A 644 6.67 -8.61 23.20
CA LYS A 644 7.58 -9.72 23.50
C LYS A 644 8.98 -9.13 23.36
N GLY A 645 9.44 -8.65 24.49
CA GLY A 645 10.61 -7.84 24.72
C GLY A 645 10.33 -7.34 26.12
N GLU A 646 10.56 -8.23 27.08
CA GLU A 646 10.73 -7.82 28.46
C GLU A 646 11.53 -6.51 28.42
N SER A 647 10.92 -5.41 28.86
CA SER A 647 11.72 -4.46 29.61
C SER A 647 11.95 -5.17 30.94
N GLU A 648 12.83 -6.18 30.90
CA GLU A 648 13.58 -6.55 32.07
C GLU A 648 14.25 -5.23 32.43
N VAL A 649 13.76 -4.60 33.49
CA VAL A 649 14.67 -3.95 34.40
C VAL A 649 15.81 -4.95 34.54
N PRO A 650 17.00 -4.65 33.99
CA PRO A 650 18.05 -5.64 33.83
C PRO A 650 18.24 -6.32 35.18
N GLY A 651 18.14 -7.65 35.29
CA GLY A 651 18.26 -8.32 36.59
C GLY A 651 19.63 -8.09 37.26
N THR A 652 20.60 -7.58 36.49
CA THR A 652 21.97 -7.30 36.90
C THR A 652 22.47 -6.00 36.26
N TYR A 653 23.45 -5.37 36.91
CA TYR A 653 24.22 -4.29 36.29
C TYR A 653 25.05 -4.83 35.12
N SER A 654 25.18 -4.08 34.03
CA SER A 654 26.09 -4.44 32.93
C SER A 654 26.68 -3.22 32.22
N LEU A 655 27.92 -3.32 31.76
CA LEU A 655 28.57 -2.36 30.87
C LEU A 655 28.97 -3.04 29.56
N SER A 656 28.39 -2.61 28.45
CA SER A 656 28.66 -3.19 27.13
C SER A 656 29.96 -2.69 26.52
N GLN A 657 30.53 -3.47 25.60
CA GLN A 657 31.61 -3.02 24.73
C GLN A 657 31.10 -1.88 23.82
N ASN A 658 31.87 -0.79 23.71
CA ASN A 658 31.52 0.34 22.86
C ASN A 658 31.50 -0.07 21.38
N TYR A 659 30.61 0.54 20.59
CA TYR A 659 30.53 0.29 19.15
C TYR A 659 30.40 1.60 18.36
N PRO A 660 31.18 1.80 17.28
CA PRO A 660 32.26 0.91 16.81
C PRO A 660 33.46 0.85 17.79
N ASN A 661 34.28 -0.20 17.70
CA ASN A 661 35.59 -0.32 18.37
C ASN A 661 36.55 -1.20 17.54
N PRO A 662 37.64 -0.68 16.94
CA PRO A 662 38.11 0.70 17.04
C PRO A 662 37.13 1.75 16.48
N PHE A 663 37.20 2.98 16.97
CA PHE A 663 36.30 4.08 16.58
C PHE A 663 37.06 5.32 16.09
N ASN A 664 36.38 6.16 15.29
CA ASN A 664 36.91 7.42 14.77
C ASN A 664 35.79 8.43 14.39
N PRO A 665 35.71 9.63 15.00
CA PRO A 665 36.15 9.96 16.36
C PRO A 665 35.09 9.64 17.42
N SER A 666 33.90 9.14 17.03
CA SER A 666 32.78 8.90 17.94
C SER A 666 32.41 7.43 18.08
N THR A 667 31.89 7.07 19.25
CA THR A 667 31.41 5.72 19.58
C THR A 667 30.21 5.79 20.52
N VAL A 668 29.51 4.67 20.65
CA VAL A 668 28.35 4.54 21.54
C VAL A 668 28.69 3.55 22.65
N ILE A 669 28.40 3.94 23.90
CA ILE A 669 28.55 3.12 25.09
C ILE A 669 27.16 2.81 25.64
N ARG A 670 26.88 1.53 25.86
CA ARG A 670 25.62 1.05 26.44
C ARG A 670 25.87 0.45 27.82
N PHE A 671 24.97 0.70 28.75
CA PHE A 671 25.01 0.09 30.08
C PHE A 671 23.61 -0.14 30.62
N ALA A 672 23.48 -1.00 31.62
CA ALA A 672 22.20 -1.35 32.22
C ALA A 672 22.32 -1.32 33.75
N ILE A 673 21.32 -0.75 34.44
CA ILE A 673 21.25 -0.72 35.90
C ILE A 673 19.90 -1.32 36.39
N PRO A 674 19.91 -2.27 37.34
CA PRO A 674 18.71 -2.94 37.86
C PRO A 674 17.84 -2.06 38.77
N VAL A 675 18.41 -1.00 39.35
CA VAL A 675 17.74 -0.15 40.35
C VAL A 675 18.17 1.30 40.09
N ALA A 676 17.23 2.23 40.23
CA ALA A 676 17.49 3.65 40.10
C ALA A 676 18.48 4.12 41.18
N GLY A 677 19.44 4.95 40.82
CA GLY A 677 20.48 5.42 41.73
C GLY A 677 21.50 6.32 41.06
N ASN A 678 22.49 6.77 41.83
CA ASN A 678 23.59 7.54 41.26
C ASN A 678 24.48 6.65 40.38
N VAL A 679 24.77 7.15 39.19
CA VAL A 679 25.61 6.51 38.18
C VAL A 679 26.73 7.47 37.79
N ASP A 680 27.94 6.91 37.74
CA ASP A 680 29.16 7.55 37.31
C ASP A 680 29.73 6.76 36.12
N LEU A 681 29.61 7.31 34.90
CA LEU A 681 30.25 6.75 33.70
C LEU A 681 31.35 7.72 33.23
N LYS A 682 32.60 7.32 33.38
CA LYS A 682 33.77 8.19 33.15
C LYS A 682 34.79 7.52 32.22
N VAL A 683 35.49 8.31 31.41
CA VAL A 683 36.55 7.84 30.49
C VAL A 683 37.92 8.23 31.03
N TYR A 684 38.89 7.33 30.89
CA TYR A 684 40.27 7.43 31.36
C TYR A 684 41.27 7.09 30.25
N ASN A 685 42.43 7.71 30.29
CA ASN A 685 43.56 7.35 29.41
C ASN A 685 44.35 6.14 29.97
N SER A 686 45.40 5.71 29.26
CA SER A 686 46.25 4.57 29.66
C SER A 686 47.05 4.78 30.94
N LEU A 687 47.19 6.03 31.41
CA LEU A 687 47.82 6.37 32.69
C LEU A 687 46.83 6.38 33.87
N GLY A 688 45.53 6.17 33.58
CA GLY A 688 44.46 6.23 34.59
C GLY A 688 43.95 7.64 34.89
N GLU A 689 44.35 8.64 34.10
CA GLU A 689 43.84 10.01 34.24
C GLU A 689 42.47 10.11 33.57
N LYS A 690 41.52 10.77 34.24
CA LYS A 690 40.17 11.00 33.70
C LYS A 690 40.21 12.01 32.56
N VAL A 691 39.60 11.68 31.44
CA VAL A 691 39.54 12.52 30.23
C VAL A 691 38.12 12.96 29.83
N ALA A 692 37.08 12.30 30.33
CA ALA A 692 35.68 12.74 30.14
C ALA A 692 34.74 12.19 31.23
N ASP A 693 33.70 12.96 31.54
CA ASP A 693 32.52 12.51 32.29
C ASP A 693 31.36 12.33 31.30
N LEU A 694 30.80 11.13 31.21
CA LEU A 694 29.70 10.80 30.28
C LEU A 694 28.35 10.77 30.99
N VAL A 695 28.34 10.33 32.26
CA VAL A 695 27.20 10.39 33.18
C VAL A 695 27.74 10.68 34.57
N ASP A 696 27.13 11.62 35.27
CA ASP A 696 27.41 11.96 36.68
C ASP A 696 26.11 12.43 37.34
N GLY A 697 25.41 11.50 38.00
CA GLY A 697 24.19 11.82 38.73
C GLY A 697 23.15 10.71 38.79
N PHE A 698 21.95 11.08 39.25
CA PHE A 698 20.83 10.16 39.44
C PHE A 698 20.32 9.64 38.09
N THR A 699 20.19 8.32 37.96
CA THR A 699 19.76 7.64 36.73
C THR A 699 18.70 6.59 37.08
N GLU A 700 17.61 6.54 36.30
CA GLU A 700 16.51 5.59 36.48
C GLU A 700 16.92 4.14 36.17
N ALA A 701 16.24 3.16 36.78
CA ALA A 701 16.45 1.75 36.47
C ALA A 701 16.19 1.46 34.98
N GLY A 702 17.08 0.74 34.30
CA GLY A 702 16.92 0.42 32.89
C GLY A 702 18.23 0.32 32.10
N SER A 703 18.09 0.17 30.78
CA SER A 703 19.21 0.21 29.84
C SER A 703 19.40 1.62 29.29
N HIS A 704 20.65 2.10 29.28
CA HIS A 704 21.06 3.45 28.95
C HIS A 704 22.09 3.45 27.82
N THR A 705 22.06 4.48 26.99
CA THR A 705 22.98 4.66 25.86
C THR A 705 23.58 6.06 25.89
N VAL A 706 24.90 6.16 25.79
CA VAL A 706 25.62 7.43 25.80
C VAL A 706 26.61 7.48 24.64
N GLN A 707 26.61 8.59 23.91
CA GLN A 707 27.56 8.84 22.83
C GLN A 707 28.83 9.50 23.39
N PHE A 708 29.99 9.03 22.95
CA PHE A 708 31.29 9.61 23.29
C PHE A 708 31.96 10.16 22.03
N ASP A 709 32.28 11.45 22.03
CA ASP A 709 33.08 12.12 21.01
C ASP A 709 34.52 12.33 21.51
N ALA A 710 35.48 11.64 20.87
CA ALA A 710 36.90 11.72 21.18
C ALA A 710 37.69 12.56 20.16
N SER A 711 37.03 13.45 19.41
CA SER A 711 37.65 14.31 18.40
C SER A 711 38.86 15.09 18.92
N ARG A 712 38.84 15.47 20.22
CA ARG A 712 39.91 16.22 20.91
C ARG A 712 40.98 15.35 21.56
N LEU A 713 40.89 14.03 21.48
CA LEU A 713 41.84 13.09 22.11
C LEU A 713 42.79 12.49 21.07
N PRO A 714 44.06 12.17 21.43
CA PRO A 714 44.98 11.48 20.52
C PRO A 714 44.57 10.02 20.28
N SER A 715 44.92 9.43 19.13
CA SER A 715 44.74 7.99 18.89
C SER A 715 45.42 7.17 19.96
N GLY A 716 44.77 6.10 20.42
CA GLY A 716 45.28 5.32 21.53
C GLY A 716 44.21 4.48 22.22
N ILE A 717 44.64 3.86 23.32
CA ILE A 717 43.78 3.02 24.16
C ILE A 717 43.20 3.86 25.28
N TYR A 718 41.88 3.81 25.43
CA TYR A 718 41.13 4.43 26.51
C TYR A 718 40.33 3.39 27.26
N PHE A 719 39.94 3.72 28.49
CA PHE A 719 39.10 2.90 29.33
C PHE A 719 37.90 3.70 29.76
N TYR A 720 36.71 3.09 29.75
CA TYR A 720 35.53 3.69 30.35
C TYR A 720 35.04 2.81 31.48
N ARG A 721 34.65 3.46 32.58
CA ARG A 721 34.25 2.81 33.83
C ARG A 721 32.89 3.29 34.26
N LEU A 722 32.02 2.33 34.56
CA LEU A 722 30.72 2.53 35.17
C LEU A 722 30.81 2.24 36.67
N VAL A 723 30.32 3.15 37.49
CA VAL A 723 30.18 3.01 38.94
C VAL A 723 28.73 3.32 39.32
N SER A 724 28.07 2.42 40.04
CA SER A 724 26.75 2.67 40.63
C SER A 724 26.58 1.84 41.91
N GLY A 725 26.46 2.52 43.05
CA GLY A 725 26.50 1.87 44.36
C GLY A 725 27.79 1.05 44.55
N SER A 726 27.66 -0.26 44.77
CA SER A 726 28.79 -1.20 44.88
C SER A 726 29.26 -1.80 43.55
N PHE A 727 28.56 -1.54 42.44
CA PHE A 727 28.92 -2.07 41.13
C PHE A 727 29.99 -1.21 40.46
N VAL A 728 31.06 -1.85 39.98
CA VAL A 728 32.14 -1.22 39.21
C VAL A 728 32.53 -2.13 38.05
N GLU A 729 32.40 -1.66 36.82
CA GLU A 729 32.88 -2.37 35.62
C GLU A 729 33.68 -1.42 34.72
N THR A 730 34.78 -1.90 34.13
CA THR A 730 35.64 -1.14 33.22
C THR A 730 35.82 -1.89 31.91
N LYS A 731 35.73 -1.20 30.78
CA LYS A 731 35.97 -1.75 29.44
C LYS A 731 37.01 -0.90 28.70
N ARG A 732 37.67 -1.54 27.73
CA ARG A 732 38.72 -0.94 26.90
C ARG A 732 38.16 -0.54 25.55
N MET A 733 38.52 0.65 25.05
CA MET A 733 38.22 1.11 23.70
C MET A 733 39.47 1.64 22.99
N VAL A 734 39.48 1.58 21.66
CA VAL A 734 40.60 1.97 20.81
C VAL A 734 40.15 3.08 19.86
N LEU A 735 40.74 4.26 20.03
CA LEU A 735 40.56 5.39 19.10
C LEU A 735 41.63 5.30 18.02
N ILE A 736 41.22 5.23 16.75
CA ILE A 736 42.11 5.32 15.58
C ILE A 736 41.74 6.61 14.86
N LYS A 737 42.73 7.46 14.54
CA LYS A 737 42.51 8.66 13.71
C LYS A 737 43.09 8.44 12.33
#